data_AF-A0A3B8L3A0-F1
#
_entry.id   AF-A0A3B8L3A0-F1
#
_cell.length_a   1.000
_cell.length_b   1.000
_cell.length_c   1.000
_cell.angle_alpha   90.00
_cell.angle_beta   90.00
_cell.angle_gamma   90.00
#
_symmetry.space_group_name_H-M   'P 1'
#
loop_
_entity.id
_entity.type
_entity.pdbx_description
1 polymer ?
#
loop_
_entity_poly.entity_id
_entity_poly.type
_entity_poly.pdbx_seq_one_letter_code
_entity_poly.pdbx_strand_id
1 'polypeptide(L)'
;MFDRHFSWCVCVAVLLPWTVFDTAGIASDSVPAKLEELGKTFQNEVRPLLVQFCTGCHSTKKKEGELDLQRFAKFAAVRRDTTSWLGVREMLDRGEMPPRGAKQPDAGQRRMLVDWVRRYLHAEALAQAGDPGPVVLRRLSNAEYTFTVRDLTGVPLDPAREFPGDNAAGEGFTNTGAGQAMSPALLRKYLEAGKHIASHAVLLPDGIRFSTKNSQRDWTDEKLAEIRAFYQRFTRSNDLGVGDKVGNVNVHGNTRLGVAGQLPIERYLKATLEERERLRSGKTTISAVAQQRKLSRRYLRRLWNTLNGGGKSLILDRVRHRWKQAKPDEVKAIVTEVTQWQQALWIFGPVGLVGRTGGPKLWMSAVDPLLETQQLRRAFPTPKAGEKSAKPVVLSLLIGDAGDGSAGDVVVFQKPRLVKKGQPDVLLKDVREMSGDVAGGPWGLDPGRFGRHPADGKGATPIAAESLCVQAPAVVTFRLPASLAVGREFVTTATIESHGGDNGSAQVALLDGKAVVGSGLRVTRVTTRFSQVTHLFSDTRVTSFENAVLVAGPPASGDDAPVTSKEKSATKKTPRSTAGKSRFLKAFAEFRDLFPMALCYSQIVPVDEVLTMTLFHREDGHLSRLMLTASERRQLDDLWRELRFVSDWPLKKVTAMELLMEVMEGVNQSQYKPLIPIRGLTLKEAAIFQRDKQRAESGHLVAVLDLAGRAYRRPLRRDETAELKGLYAQLRDQGVLHDEAIRMTIARVFVSPAFLYRRERVPDGPGAAAVTGHEVATRLSYFLWSSGPDAELRKAAASGLLLDESQLLTQVRRMQRHPRIRRLATEFGCQWLHIHDFPIVSLKSEKHYPEFSRLKDDMYEEAIRFLSDAFSSDRSLMSVLNADHTFVNKRLAAFYGVQEFEVPEAEGEWQRVTGMRSRGRGGVLGLAATLARPSGAARTSPILRGNWISEVLLGEKLPRPPKQVPQLPADETETDGLTMRQLVAKHSEVKTCARCHQRIDPFGFALEEFDTIGRSRKRDLAGRDLDATSRLPDGSIVRGLPGLRTYLATKRRDDFVRQFNRKLLGYALGRQTQLSDQPLLDDIHQRMKQNDFRLSVAIEMIVQSPQFRQIRGRETRVTETSQR
;
A
#
# COMPACT_ATOMS: atom_id res chain seq x y z
N MET A 1 -31.09 -8.77 55.42
CA MET A 1 -31.39 -7.45 56.02
C MET A 1 -31.39 -6.45 54.89
N PHE A 2 -32.54 -6.07 54.33
CA PHE A 2 -33.46 -5.01 54.83
C PHE A 2 -32.68 -3.68 55.01
N ASP A 3 -33.03 -2.51 54.45
CA ASP A 3 -34.31 -2.08 53.88
C ASP A 3 -34.16 -0.74 53.11
N ARG A 4 -35.16 -0.48 52.26
CA ARG A 4 -35.80 0.77 51.77
C ARG A 4 -35.14 2.15 51.96
N HIS A 5 -35.23 2.97 50.89
CA HIS A 5 -36.27 4.02 50.76
C HIS A 5 -36.25 4.65 49.36
N PHE A 6 -37.33 4.45 48.59
CA PHE A 6 -37.76 5.42 47.56
C PHE A 6 -39.28 5.48 47.57
N SER A 7 -39.81 6.69 47.78
CA SER A 7 -41.23 6.96 48.02
C SER A 7 -42.01 7.06 46.72
N TRP A 8 -43.21 6.50 46.75
CA TRP A 8 -44.23 6.52 45.71
C TRP A 8 -45.13 7.75 45.92
N CYS A 9 -45.46 8.48 44.86
CA CYS A 9 -46.70 9.23 44.77
C CYS A 9 -47.26 9.13 43.36
N VAL A 10 -48.52 8.68 43.34
CA VAL A 10 -49.37 8.29 42.22
C VAL A 10 -49.81 9.51 41.42
N CYS A 11 -49.79 9.40 40.09
CA CYS A 11 -50.66 10.17 39.19
C CYS A 11 -51.06 9.28 37.99
N VAL A 12 -52.31 8.78 38.07
CA VAL A 12 -53.26 8.41 37.01
C VAL A 12 -52.69 8.24 35.59
N ALA A 13 -52.56 6.98 35.17
CA ALA A 13 -52.37 6.62 33.77
C ALA A 13 -53.71 6.70 33.04
N VAL A 14 -53.92 7.77 32.26
CA VAL A 14 -54.96 7.82 31.24
C VAL A 14 -54.50 6.95 30.07
N LEU A 15 -55.19 5.84 29.85
CA LEU A 15 -55.13 5.03 28.63
C LEU A 15 -55.66 5.87 27.46
N LEU A 16 -54.77 6.55 26.74
CA LEU A 16 -55.06 7.07 25.41
C LEU A 16 -54.73 5.97 24.39
N PRO A 17 -55.70 5.49 23.59
CA PRO A 17 -55.42 4.55 22.53
C PRO A 17 -54.51 5.23 21.50
N TRP A 18 -53.46 4.52 21.09
CA TRP A 18 -52.65 4.89 19.94
C TRP A 18 -53.56 4.92 18.72
N THR A 19 -53.99 6.12 18.34
CA THR A 19 -54.61 6.37 17.05
C THR A 19 -53.57 6.05 15.99
N VAL A 20 -53.78 4.91 15.32
CA VAL A 20 -53.39 4.73 13.92
C VAL A 20 -53.74 6.04 13.22
N PHE A 21 -52.75 6.69 12.62
CA PHE A 21 -53.01 7.81 11.72
C PHE A 21 -53.74 7.24 10.51
N ASP A 22 -55.06 7.22 10.63
CA ASP A 22 -55.98 7.05 9.52
C ASP A 22 -55.76 8.25 8.61
N THR A 23 -55.25 7.98 7.41
CA THR A 23 -55.11 8.95 6.33
C THR A 23 -56.50 9.32 5.83
N ALA A 24 -57.23 10.13 6.60
CA ALA A 24 -58.50 10.68 6.17
C ALA A 24 -58.27 11.98 5.38
N GLY A 25 -58.37 11.86 4.05
CA GLY A 25 -59.15 12.80 3.26
C GLY A 25 -58.47 14.08 2.75
N ILE A 26 -57.57 13.93 1.77
CA ILE A 26 -57.73 14.74 0.55
C ILE A 26 -58.35 13.79 -0.46
N ALA A 27 -59.58 14.10 -0.87
CA ALA A 27 -60.36 13.31 -1.82
C ALA A 27 -59.50 12.89 -3.02
N SER A 28 -59.20 11.60 -3.10
CA SER A 28 -58.86 10.96 -4.36
C SER A 28 -60.12 10.93 -5.21
N ASP A 29 -60.42 12.02 -5.91
CA ASP A 29 -61.02 11.87 -7.22
C ASP A 29 -60.13 10.86 -7.96
N SER A 30 -60.67 9.66 -8.20
CA SER A 30 -59.89 8.55 -8.73
C SER A 30 -59.22 9.02 -10.03
N VAL A 31 -57.90 8.81 -10.17
CA VAL A 31 -57.16 9.17 -11.39
C VAL A 31 -57.89 8.74 -12.68
N PRO A 32 -58.56 7.56 -12.72
CA PRO A 32 -59.45 7.19 -13.81
C PRO A 32 -60.58 8.19 -14.11
N ALA A 33 -61.31 8.68 -13.10
CA ALA A 33 -62.38 9.66 -13.28
C ALA A 33 -61.84 11.00 -13.82
N LYS A 34 -60.68 11.46 -13.31
CA LYS A 34 -60.00 12.65 -13.82
C LYS A 34 -59.56 12.51 -15.29
N LEU A 35 -59.03 11.35 -15.68
CA LEU A 35 -58.65 11.09 -17.07
C LEU A 35 -59.85 10.99 -18.00
N GLU A 36 -60.98 10.46 -17.54
CA GLU A 36 -62.22 10.44 -18.30
C GLU A 36 -62.76 11.86 -18.55
N GLU A 37 -62.80 12.70 -17.52
CA GLU A 37 -63.18 14.11 -17.61
C GLU A 37 -62.26 14.86 -18.60
N LEU A 38 -60.94 14.72 -18.45
CA LEU A 38 -59.97 15.32 -19.35
C LEU A 38 -60.12 14.85 -20.80
N GLY A 39 -60.54 13.60 -21.01
CA GLY A 39 -60.87 13.07 -22.33
C GLY A 39 -62.11 13.71 -22.94
N LYS A 40 -63.15 13.99 -22.14
CA LYS A 40 -64.34 14.74 -22.57
C LYS A 40 -63.98 16.19 -22.93
N THR A 41 -63.25 16.89 -22.05
CA THR A 41 -62.74 18.24 -22.32
C THR A 41 -61.84 18.28 -23.56
N PHE A 42 -61.01 17.25 -23.78
CA PHE A 42 -60.18 17.15 -24.98
C PHE A 42 -61.02 17.16 -26.25
N GLN A 43 -62.04 16.32 -26.29
CA GLN A 43 -62.88 16.13 -27.47
C GLN A 43 -63.73 17.38 -27.77
N ASN A 44 -64.29 17.99 -26.73
CA ASN A 44 -65.29 19.05 -26.85
C ASN A 44 -64.68 20.45 -26.93
N GLU A 45 -63.55 20.71 -26.27
CA GLU A 45 -63.01 22.06 -26.10
C GLU A 45 -61.59 22.20 -26.67
N VAL A 46 -60.68 21.27 -26.38
CA VAL A 46 -59.25 21.42 -26.74
C VAL A 46 -58.99 21.09 -28.21
N ARG A 47 -59.52 19.96 -28.70
CA ARG A 47 -59.31 19.51 -30.07
C ARG A 47 -59.80 20.53 -31.11
N PRO A 48 -60.99 21.16 -30.96
CA PRO A 48 -61.39 22.26 -31.82
C PRO A 48 -60.38 23.41 -31.88
N LEU A 49 -59.81 23.81 -30.73
CA LEU A 49 -58.78 24.86 -30.70
C LEU A 49 -57.48 24.41 -31.38
N LEU A 50 -57.04 23.17 -31.21
CA LEU A 50 -55.86 22.65 -31.90
C LEU A 50 -56.07 22.61 -33.42
N VAL A 51 -57.26 22.23 -33.89
CA VAL A 51 -57.62 22.30 -35.30
C VAL A 51 -57.65 23.74 -35.81
N GLN A 52 -58.18 24.67 -35.00
CA GLN A 52 -58.29 26.07 -35.38
C GLN A 52 -56.94 26.79 -35.45
N PHE A 53 -56.01 26.49 -34.54
CA PHE A 53 -54.80 27.28 -34.35
C PHE A 53 -53.49 26.54 -34.66
N CYS A 54 -53.47 25.21 -34.67
CA CYS A 54 -52.24 24.42 -34.75
C CYS A 54 -52.12 23.55 -36.01
N THR A 55 -53.21 23.00 -36.55
CA THR A 55 -53.15 22.06 -37.69
C THR A 55 -52.78 22.71 -39.02
N GLY A 56 -52.79 24.04 -39.12
CA GLY A 56 -52.22 24.76 -40.27
C GLY A 56 -50.72 24.48 -40.48
N CYS A 57 -49.99 24.17 -39.40
CA CYS A 57 -48.56 23.84 -39.42
C CYS A 57 -48.22 22.42 -38.94
N HIS A 58 -49.10 21.79 -38.14
CA HIS A 58 -48.90 20.47 -37.53
C HIS A 58 -50.02 19.48 -37.88
N SER A 59 -50.23 19.24 -39.17
CA SER A 59 -51.16 18.25 -39.72
C SER A 59 -50.44 17.08 -40.37
N THR A 60 -51.18 16.05 -40.78
CA THR A 60 -50.58 14.91 -41.49
C THR A 60 -49.93 15.33 -42.82
N LYS A 61 -50.43 16.41 -43.44
CA LYS A 61 -49.86 16.99 -44.67
C LYS A 61 -48.65 17.89 -44.41
N LYS A 62 -48.68 18.70 -43.35
CA LYS A 62 -47.62 19.65 -43.00
C LYS A 62 -47.16 19.39 -41.57
N LYS A 63 -45.95 18.84 -41.40
CA LYS A 63 -45.38 18.40 -40.11
C LYS A 63 -44.22 19.30 -39.70
N GLU A 64 -44.48 20.58 -39.50
CA GLU A 64 -43.44 21.48 -39.00
C GLU A 64 -42.90 20.98 -37.66
N GLY A 65 -41.57 20.93 -37.51
CA GLY A 65 -40.93 20.39 -36.32
C GLY A 65 -41.21 18.91 -36.06
N GLU A 66 -41.52 18.13 -37.10
CA GLU A 66 -41.83 16.68 -37.03
C GLU A 66 -43.09 16.34 -36.21
N LEU A 67 -43.91 17.33 -35.88
CA LEU A 67 -45.12 17.16 -35.08
C LEU A 67 -46.37 17.08 -35.97
N ASP A 68 -47.14 16.00 -35.81
CA ASP A 68 -48.48 15.84 -36.37
C ASP A 68 -49.50 15.80 -35.22
N LEU A 69 -50.32 16.84 -35.11
CA LEU A 69 -51.39 16.93 -34.11
C LEU A 69 -52.71 16.36 -34.63
N GLN A 70 -52.88 16.21 -35.94
CA GLN A 70 -54.11 15.73 -36.55
C GLN A 70 -54.36 14.24 -36.24
N ARG A 71 -53.29 13.46 -36.06
CA ARG A 71 -53.37 12.04 -35.63
C ARG A 71 -53.97 11.84 -34.24
N PHE A 72 -54.02 12.87 -33.39
CA PHE A 72 -54.65 12.83 -32.07
C PHE A 72 -56.17 13.05 -32.14
N ALA A 73 -56.85 12.31 -33.01
CA ALA A 73 -58.30 12.46 -33.23
C ALA A 73 -59.16 12.01 -32.03
N LYS A 74 -58.60 11.16 -31.16
CA LYS A 74 -59.23 10.66 -29.94
C LYS A 74 -58.24 10.76 -28.77
N PHE A 75 -58.75 10.94 -27.56
CA PHE A 75 -57.93 11.02 -26.35
C PHE A 75 -57.05 9.78 -26.12
N ALA A 76 -57.49 8.59 -26.53
CA ALA A 76 -56.66 7.37 -26.47
C ALA A 76 -55.35 7.49 -27.26
N ALA A 77 -55.33 8.23 -28.38
CA ALA A 77 -54.10 8.47 -29.14
C ALA A 77 -53.16 9.46 -28.42
N VAL A 78 -53.73 10.43 -27.68
CA VAL A 78 -52.97 11.35 -26.82
C VAL A 78 -52.22 10.54 -25.75
N ARG A 79 -52.95 9.64 -25.06
CA ARG A 79 -52.39 8.77 -24.00
C ARG A 79 -51.25 7.86 -24.46
N ARG A 80 -51.22 7.44 -25.73
CA ARG A 80 -50.17 6.58 -26.28
C ARG A 80 -48.87 7.32 -26.62
N ASP A 81 -48.87 8.64 -26.76
CA ASP A 81 -47.69 9.43 -27.17
C ASP A 81 -47.53 10.69 -26.31
N THR A 82 -47.26 10.47 -25.02
CA THR A 82 -47.00 11.54 -24.05
C THR A 82 -45.77 12.39 -24.39
N THR A 83 -44.80 11.84 -25.12
CA THR A 83 -43.58 12.54 -25.56
C THR A 83 -43.90 13.74 -26.45
N SER A 84 -44.79 13.57 -27.42
CA SER A 84 -45.25 14.68 -28.26
C SER A 84 -45.91 15.78 -27.44
N TRP A 85 -46.71 15.40 -26.44
CA TRP A 85 -47.43 16.34 -25.57
C TRP A 85 -46.54 17.07 -24.57
N LEU A 86 -45.44 16.46 -24.11
CA LEU A 86 -44.39 17.16 -23.36
C LEU A 86 -43.75 18.27 -24.20
N GLY A 87 -43.50 18.03 -25.49
CA GLY A 87 -43.02 19.03 -26.44
C GLY A 87 -44.05 20.14 -26.70
N VAL A 88 -45.32 19.78 -26.86
CA VAL A 88 -46.42 20.76 -26.99
C VAL A 88 -46.51 21.65 -25.75
N ARG A 89 -46.49 21.07 -24.55
CA ARG A 89 -46.47 21.83 -23.28
C ARG A 89 -45.32 22.84 -23.28
N GLU A 90 -44.12 22.38 -23.63
CA GLU A 90 -42.92 23.21 -23.65
C GLU A 90 -43.05 24.42 -24.60
N MET A 91 -43.59 24.22 -25.80
CA MET A 91 -43.80 25.31 -26.77
C MET A 91 -44.90 26.29 -26.34
N LEU A 92 -45.97 25.78 -25.73
CA LEU A 92 -47.09 26.58 -25.24
C LEU A 92 -46.71 27.42 -24.00
N ASP A 93 -45.99 26.82 -23.04
CA ASP A 93 -45.52 27.50 -21.82
C ASP A 93 -44.64 28.72 -22.15
N ARG A 94 -43.92 28.65 -23.27
CA ARG A 94 -43.04 29.73 -23.77
C ARG A 94 -43.75 30.73 -24.68
N GLY A 95 -45.00 30.46 -25.05
CA GLY A 95 -45.73 31.26 -26.03
C GLY A 95 -45.09 31.28 -27.42
N GLU A 96 -44.29 30.26 -27.79
CA GLU A 96 -43.66 30.20 -29.12
C GLU A 96 -44.62 29.70 -30.20
N MET A 97 -45.64 28.95 -29.78
CA MET A 97 -46.69 28.40 -30.63
C MET A 97 -48.06 28.95 -30.21
N PRO A 98 -48.95 29.25 -31.18
CA PRO A 98 -48.68 29.38 -32.62
C PRO A 98 -47.72 30.55 -32.95
N PRO A 99 -46.97 30.53 -34.08
CA PRO A 99 -46.03 31.60 -34.42
C PRO A 99 -46.76 32.91 -34.76
N ARG A 100 -46.09 34.07 -34.62
CA ARG A 100 -46.71 35.41 -34.75
C ARG A 100 -47.52 35.64 -36.04
N GLY A 101 -47.10 35.04 -37.16
CA GLY A 101 -47.79 35.15 -38.45
C GLY A 101 -49.00 34.22 -38.62
N ALA A 102 -49.25 33.31 -37.66
CA ALA A 102 -50.39 32.41 -37.65
C ALA A 102 -51.52 32.94 -36.77
N LYS A 103 -52.73 32.40 -36.98
CA LYS A 103 -53.91 32.70 -36.16
C LYS A 103 -53.61 32.42 -34.68
N GLN A 104 -53.83 33.41 -33.82
CA GLN A 104 -53.54 33.31 -32.38
C GLN A 104 -54.81 33.01 -31.58
N PRO A 105 -54.73 32.15 -30.54
CA PRO A 105 -55.77 32.06 -29.53
C PRO A 105 -55.78 33.31 -28.66
N ASP A 106 -56.97 33.69 -28.17
CA ASP A 106 -57.09 34.72 -27.14
C ASP A 106 -56.48 34.25 -25.80
N ALA A 107 -56.44 35.15 -24.80
CA ALA A 107 -55.83 34.86 -23.51
C ALA A 107 -56.53 33.71 -22.75
N GLY A 108 -57.85 33.59 -22.86
CA GLY A 108 -58.64 32.53 -22.22
C GLY A 108 -58.43 31.18 -22.91
N GLN A 109 -58.49 31.16 -24.24
CA GLN A 109 -58.23 29.98 -25.07
C GLN A 109 -56.81 29.45 -24.89
N ARG A 110 -55.81 30.34 -24.85
CA ARG A 110 -54.41 29.96 -24.59
C ARG A 110 -54.25 29.35 -23.22
N ARG A 111 -54.83 29.97 -22.19
CA ARG A 111 -54.81 29.46 -20.81
C ARG A 111 -55.45 28.07 -20.75
N MET A 112 -56.60 27.88 -21.40
CA MET A 112 -57.27 26.59 -21.48
C MET A 112 -56.41 25.50 -22.12
N LEU A 113 -55.73 25.79 -23.24
CA LEU A 113 -54.81 24.84 -23.89
C LEU A 113 -53.66 24.45 -22.94
N VAL A 114 -53.01 25.44 -22.32
CA VAL A 114 -51.89 25.20 -21.40
C VAL A 114 -52.35 24.40 -20.18
N ASP A 115 -53.44 24.82 -19.54
CA ASP A 115 -53.95 24.20 -18.32
C ASP A 115 -54.45 22.78 -18.58
N TRP A 116 -55.10 22.53 -19.72
CA TRP A 116 -55.48 21.16 -20.08
C TRP A 116 -54.26 20.27 -20.30
N VAL A 117 -53.26 20.71 -21.07
CA VAL A 117 -52.04 19.90 -21.30
C VAL A 117 -51.32 19.62 -19.98
N ARG A 118 -51.23 20.60 -19.08
CA ARG A 118 -50.63 20.42 -17.74
C ARG A 118 -51.42 19.42 -16.89
N ARG A 119 -52.75 19.59 -16.78
CA ARG A 119 -53.62 18.67 -16.03
C ARG A 119 -53.57 17.25 -16.59
N TYR A 120 -53.58 17.12 -17.91
CA TYR A 120 -53.44 15.84 -18.60
C TYR A 120 -52.11 15.15 -18.28
N LEU A 121 -50.99 15.83 -18.52
CA LEU A 121 -49.68 15.22 -18.27
C LEU A 121 -49.47 14.89 -16.78
N HIS A 122 -50.00 15.69 -15.87
CA HIS A 122 -50.00 15.39 -14.44
C HIS A 122 -50.87 14.17 -14.10
N ALA A 123 -52.10 14.09 -14.62
CA ALA A 123 -52.97 12.94 -14.41
C ALA A 123 -52.39 11.65 -15.01
N GLU A 124 -51.77 11.73 -16.20
CA GLU A 124 -51.10 10.59 -16.83
C GLU A 124 -49.84 10.18 -16.06
N ALA A 125 -49.06 11.13 -15.54
CA ALA A 125 -47.92 10.86 -14.67
C ALA A 125 -48.35 10.10 -13.40
N LEU A 126 -49.45 10.53 -12.76
CA LEU A 126 -50.02 9.83 -11.60
C LEU A 126 -50.56 8.44 -11.97
N ALA A 127 -51.19 8.31 -13.14
CA ALA A 127 -51.69 7.02 -13.61
C ALA A 127 -50.58 6.00 -13.88
N GLN A 128 -49.38 6.48 -14.22
CA GLN A 128 -48.18 5.69 -14.45
C GLN A 128 -47.20 5.74 -13.28
N ALA A 129 -47.61 6.28 -12.12
CA ALA A 129 -46.74 6.45 -10.96
C ALA A 129 -46.17 5.11 -10.50
N GLY A 130 -44.87 5.08 -10.22
CA GLY A 130 -44.17 3.88 -9.78
C GLY A 130 -43.77 2.93 -10.92
N ASP A 131 -44.09 3.23 -12.18
CA ASP A 131 -43.50 2.50 -13.31
C ASP A 131 -41.98 2.74 -13.36
N PRO A 132 -41.15 1.69 -13.15
CA PRO A 132 -39.70 1.83 -13.12
C PRO A 132 -39.07 2.14 -14.48
N GLY A 133 -39.84 2.03 -15.56
CA GLY A 133 -39.37 2.16 -16.93
C GLY A 133 -38.67 0.90 -17.45
N PRO A 134 -38.30 0.90 -18.74
CA PRO A 134 -37.75 -0.28 -19.41
C PRO A 134 -36.30 -0.55 -18.98
N VAL A 135 -35.88 -1.80 -19.12
CA VAL A 135 -34.47 -2.19 -18.93
C VAL A 135 -33.62 -1.65 -20.07
N VAL A 136 -32.67 -0.77 -19.72
CA VAL A 136 -31.65 -0.25 -20.64
C VAL A 136 -30.36 -1.03 -20.43
N LEU A 137 -29.83 -1.62 -21.50
CA LEU A 137 -28.52 -2.26 -21.46
C LEU A 137 -27.46 -1.17 -21.25
N ARG A 138 -26.71 -1.25 -20.16
CA ARG A 138 -25.70 -0.26 -19.76
C ARG A 138 -24.34 -0.91 -19.69
N ARG A 139 -23.36 -0.39 -20.43
CA ARG A 139 -21.95 -0.77 -20.22
C ARG A 139 -21.36 0.06 -19.09
N LEU A 140 -20.19 -0.34 -18.61
CA LEU A 140 -19.37 0.54 -17.80
C LEU A 140 -18.89 1.70 -18.69
N SER A 141 -19.08 2.93 -18.21
CA SER A 141 -18.34 4.09 -18.74
C SER A 141 -16.84 3.90 -18.52
N ASN A 142 -16.01 4.70 -19.20
CA ASN A 142 -14.56 4.66 -19.08
C ASN A 142 -14.12 4.87 -17.62
N ALA A 143 -14.73 5.81 -16.92
CA ALA A 143 -14.49 6.06 -15.50
C ALA A 143 -14.91 4.86 -14.63
N GLU A 144 -16.11 4.32 -14.84
CA GLU A 144 -16.63 3.15 -14.12
C GLU A 144 -15.75 1.90 -14.33
N TYR A 145 -15.25 1.68 -15.55
CA TYR A 145 -14.32 0.60 -15.88
C TYR A 145 -13.01 0.79 -15.09
N THR A 146 -12.39 1.97 -15.19
CA THR A 146 -11.13 2.27 -14.50
C THR A 146 -11.27 2.14 -12.98
N PHE A 147 -12.32 2.71 -12.37
CA PHE A 147 -12.54 2.59 -10.93
C PHE A 147 -12.80 1.15 -10.48
N THR A 148 -13.57 0.38 -11.26
CA THR A 148 -13.81 -1.04 -10.97
C THR A 148 -12.54 -1.87 -11.05
N VAL A 149 -11.68 -1.64 -12.04
CA VAL A 149 -10.38 -2.32 -12.12
C VAL A 149 -9.50 -1.95 -10.93
N ARG A 150 -9.42 -0.67 -10.55
CA ARG A 150 -8.66 -0.22 -9.37
C ARG A 150 -9.15 -0.88 -8.08
N ASP A 151 -10.45 -0.95 -7.88
CA ASP A 151 -11.04 -1.56 -6.67
C ASP A 151 -10.90 -3.09 -6.63
N LEU A 152 -10.90 -3.77 -7.78
CA LEU A 152 -10.70 -5.22 -7.88
C LEU A 152 -9.25 -5.64 -7.67
N THR A 153 -8.31 -4.84 -8.18
CA THR A 153 -6.88 -5.16 -8.23
C THR A 153 -6.08 -4.52 -7.10
N GLY A 154 -6.58 -3.42 -6.52
CA GLY A 154 -5.86 -2.65 -5.49
C GLY A 154 -4.72 -1.79 -6.04
N VAL A 155 -4.55 -1.71 -7.36
CA VAL A 155 -3.48 -0.95 -8.03
C VAL A 155 -4.07 0.20 -8.86
N PRO A 156 -3.40 1.36 -8.94
CA PRO A 156 -3.93 2.57 -9.59
C PRO A 156 -3.80 2.52 -11.12
N LEU A 157 -4.28 1.45 -11.76
CA LEU A 157 -4.26 1.29 -13.21
C LEU A 157 -5.21 2.27 -13.90
N ASP A 158 -4.89 2.68 -15.13
CA ASP A 158 -5.76 3.49 -15.98
C ASP A 158 -5.96 2.85 -17.36
N PRO A 159 -6.68 1.72 -17.42
CA PRO A 159 -6.83 0.94 -18.65
C PRO A 159 -7.69 1.64 -19.71
N ALA A 160 -8.55 2.59 -19.32
CA ALA A 160 -9.47 3.26 -20.23
C ALA A 160 -8.87 4.54 -20.87
N ARG A 161 -7.61 4.88 -20.58
CA ARG A 161 -6.95 6.11 -21.06
C ARG A 161 -6.99 6.27 -22.58
N GLU A 162 -6.89 5.18 -23.31
CA GLU A 162 -6.90 5.16 -24.78
C GLU A 162 -8.26 4.77 -25.37
N PHE A 163 -9.30 4.69 -24.55
CA PHE A 163 -10.63 4.38 -25.05
C PHE A 163 -11.21 5.61 -25.77
N PRO A 164 -12.04 5.41 -26.80
CA PRO A 164 -12.89 6.49 -27.30
C PRO A 164 -13.67 7.15 -26.17
N GLY A 165 -13.85 8.47 -26.25
CA GLY A 165 -14.63 9.23 -25.27
C GLY A 165 -16.08 8.73 -25.19
N ASP A 166 -16.64 8.73 -23.98
CA ASP A 166 -18.04 8.40 -23.78
C ASP A 166 -18.94 9.58 -24.19
N ASN A 167 -20.00 9.29 -24.93
CA ASN A 167 -21.01 10.29 -25.25
C ASN A 167 -21.97 10.46 -24.07
N ALA A 168 -22.17 11.69 -23.64
CA ALA A 168 -23.24 12.03 -22.70
C ALA A 168 -24.61 11.89 -23.39
N ALA A 169 -25.57 11.28 -22.71
CA ALA A 169 -26.94 11.11 -23.20
C ALA A 169 -27.96 11.32 -22.08
N GLY A 170 -29.25 11.28 -22.44
CA GLY A 170 -30.37 11.43 -21.50
C GLY A 170 -30.30 12.75 -20.73
N GLU A 171 -30.00 12.67 -19.44
CA GLU A 171 -29.84 13.85 -18.58
C GLU A 171 -28.45 14.51 -18.65
N GLY A 172 -27.59 14.10 -19.59
CA GLY A 172 -26.27 14.70 -19.83
C GLY A 172 -25.12 13.93 -19.15
N PHE A 173 -25.27 12.62 -18.97
CA PHE A 173 -24.28 11.79 -18.27
C PHE A 173 -23.75 10.66 -19.14
N THR A 174 -22.46 10.36 -18.98
CA THR A 174 -21.76 9.28 -19.71
C THR A 174 -22.15 7.87 -19.23
N ASN A 175 -22.77 7.74 -18.06
CA ASN A 175 -23.26 6.47 -17.52
C ASN A 175 -24.68 6.08 -18.05
N THR A 176 -25.21 6.87 -18.99
CA THR A 176 -26.55 6.68 -19.57
C THR A 176 -26.52 5.66 -20.71
N GLY A 177 -27.35 4.61 -20.62
CA GLY A 177 -27.31 3.50 -21.57
C GLY A 177 -27.57 3.88 -23.04
N ALA A 178 -28.35 4.93 -23.30
CA ALA A 178 -28.62 5.43 -24.65
C ALA A 178 -27.37 5.99 -25.36
N GLY A 179 -26.36 6.46 -24.62
CA GLY A 179 -25.09 6.99 -25.16
C GLY A 179 -23.98 5.95 -25.26
N GLN A 180 -24.25 4.70 -24.88
CA GLN A 180 -23.25 3.69 -24.51
C GLN A 180 -23.09 2.58 -25.55
N ALA A 181 -23.28 2.90 -26.83
CA ALA A 181 -23.11 1.94 -27.93
C ALA A 181 -21.69 1.35 -27.96
N MET A 182 -21.58 0.07 -28.34
CA MET A 182 -20.32 -0.64 -28.52
C MET A 182 -19.84 -0.50 -29.96
N SER A 183 -18.61 -0.01 -30.17
CA SER A 183 -17.97 0.02 -31.49
C SER A 183 -16.93 -1.10 -31.63
N PRO A 184 -16.61 -1.57 -32.85
CA PRO A 184 -15.53 -2.53 -33.06
C PRO A 184 -14.17 -2.04 -32.54
N ALA A 185 -13.90 -0.73 -32.63
CA ALA A 185 -12.68 -0.13 -32.09
C ALA A 185 -12.62 -0.22 -30.56
N LEU A 186 -13.72 0.07 -29.87
CA LEU A 186 -13.80 -0.04 -28.42
C LEU A 186 -13.65 -1.49 -27.94
N LEU A 187 -14.19 -2.47 -28.68
CA LEU A 187 -14.01 -3.88 -28.35
C LEU A 187 -12.54 -4.31 -28.36
N ARG A 188 -11.76 -3.86 -29.37
CA ARG A 188 -10.31 -4.11 -29.42
C ARG A 188 -9.59 -3.48 -28.22
N LYS A 189 -9.96 -2.25 -27.87
CA LYS A 189 -9.42 -1.55 -26.69
C LYS A 189 -9.71 -2.26 -25.38
N TYR A 190 -10.89 -2.87 -25.21
CA TYR A 190 -11.15 -3.73 -24.04
C TYR A 190 -10.23 -4.95 -23.98
N LEU A 191 -9.91 -5.57 -25.12
CA LEU A 191 -8.98 -6.71 -25.15
C LEU A 191 -7.55 -6.31 -24.80
N GLU A 192 -7.06 -5.20 -25.35
CA GLU A 192 -5.77 -4.62 -24.99
C GLU A 192 -5.71 -4.29 -23.49
N ALA A 193 -6.75 -3.64 -22.97
CA ALA A 193 -6.89 -3.35 -21.54
C ALA A 193 -6.90 -4.62 -20.68
N GLY A 194 -7.67 -5.64 -21.07
CA GLY A 194 -7.74 -6.92 -20.35
C GLY A 194 -6.37 -7.61 -20.27
N LYS A 195 -5.62 -7.63 -21.37
CA LYS A 195 -4.24 -8.16 -21.41
C LYS A 195 -3.30 -7.31 -20.55
N HIS A 196 -3.40 -5.99 -20.64
CA HIS A 196 -2.59 -5.08 -19.83
C HIS A 196 -2.85 -5.29 -18.33
N ILE A 197 -4.11 -5.33 -17.89
CA ILE A 197 -4.48 -5.60 -16.50
C ILE A 197 -3.95 -6.98 -16.06
N ALA A 198 -4.11 -8.01 -16.88
CA ALA A 198 -3.61 -9.34 -16.57
C ALA A 198 -2.09 -9.41 -16.46
N SER A 199 -1.34 -8.57 -17.19
CA SER A 199 0.12 -8.50 -17.08
C SER A 199 0.60 -8.06 -15.69
N HIS A 200 -0.23 -7.35 -14.93
CA HIS A 200 0.04 -6.94 -13.55
C HIS A 200 -0.23 -8.05 -12.52
N ALA A 201 -0.80 -9.19 -12.94
CA ALA A 201 -1.04 -10.32 -12.03
C ALA A 201 0.27 -11.03 -11.68
N VAL A 202 0.53 -11.14 -10.38
CA VAL A 202 1.64 -11.86 -9.77
C VAL A 202 1.10 -13.15 -9.17
N LEU A 203 1.54 -14.27 -9.72
CA LEU A 203 1.21 -15.60 -9.22
C LEU A 203 2.07 -15.89 -7.98
N LEU A 204 1.43 -16.37 -6.92
CA LEU A 204 2.01 -16.64 -5.60
C LEU A 204 1.68 -18.08 -5.18
N PRO A 205 2.45 -18.69 -4.27
CA PRO A 205 2.23 -20.07 -3.85
C PRO A 205 0.78 -20.42 -3.47
N ASP A 206 0.04 -19.46 -2.89
CA ASP A 206 -1.31 -19.67 -2.37
C ASP A 206 -2.37 -18.81 -3.10
N GLY A 207 -2.06 -18.20 -4.26
CA GLY A 207 -3.05 -17.38 -4.99
C GLY A 207 -2.45 -16.32 -5.92
N ILE A 208 -3.17 -15.22 -6.11
CA ILE A 208 -2.79 -14.14 -7.03
C ILE A 208 -2.89 -12.80 -6.32
N ARG A 209 -1.94 -11.91 -6.55
CA ARG A 209 -2.04 -10.47 -6.25
C ARG A 209 -1.81 -9.65 -7.52
N PHE A 210 -2.11 -8.36 -7.48
CA PHE A 210 -1.71 -7.43 -8.53
C PHE A 210 -0.57 -6.53 -8.03
N SER A 211 0.34 -6.15 -8.94
CA SER A 211 1.42 -5.20 -8.69
C SER A 211 1.24 -3.95 -9.56
N THR A 212 1.77 -2.81 -9.11
CA THR A 212 1.85 -1.61 -9.96
C THR A 212 2.83 -1.76 -11.13
N LYS A 213 3.68 -2.80 -11.06
CA LYS A 213 4.66 -3.21 -12.06
C LYS A 213 4.19 -4.49 -12.74
N ASN A 214 4.75 -4.79 -13.91
CA ASN A 214 4.35 -5.95 -14.71
C ASN A 214 5.53 -6.83 -15.14
N SER A 215 6.69 -6.71 -14.48
CA SER A 215 7.88 -7.52 -14.75
C SER A 215 8.27 -8.39 -13.56
N GLN A 216 8.78 -9.60 -13.83
CA GLN A 216 9.27 -10.52 -12.79
C GLN A 216 10.38 -9.90 -11.94
N ARG A 217 11.24 -9.09 -12.56
CA ARG A 217 12.32 -8.38 -11.85
C ARG A 217 11.75 -7.42 -10.82
N ASP A 218 10.78 -6.59 -11.21
CA ASP A 218 10.15 -5.64 -10.30
C ASP A 218 9.46 -6.35 -9.12
N TRP A 219 8.73 -7.44 -9.40
CA TRP A 219 8.06 -8.20 -8.34
C TRP A 219 9.05 -8.88 -7.38
N THR A 220 10.22 -9.29 -7.89
CA THR A 220 11.32 -9.82 -7.07
C THR A 220 11.87 -8.71 -6.17
N ASP A 221 12.11 -7.52 -6.72
CA ASP A 221 12.61 -6.36 -5.98
C ASP A 221 11.60 -5.89 -4.92
N GLU A 222 10.28 -5.93 -5.21
CA GLU A 222 9.21 -5.70 -4.23
C GLU A 222 9.34 -6.66 -3.03
N LYS A 223 9.49 -7.97 -3.29
CA LYS A 223 9.61 -8.97 -2.21
C LYS A 223 10.91 -8.83 -1.42
N LEU A 224 12.01 -8.47 -2.08
CA LEU A 224 13.27 -8.14 -1.40
C LEU A 224 13.10 -6.93 -0.47
N ALA A 225 12.41 -5.88 -0.94
CA ALA A 225 12.13 -4.70 -0.13
C ALA A 225 11.25 -5.04 1.09
N GLU A 226 10.21 -5.86 0.92
CA GLU A 226 9.34 -6.32 2.01
C GLU A 226 10.12 -7.11 3.09
N ILE A 227 11.01 -8.04 2.70
CA ILE A 227 11.84 -8.80 3.65
C ILE A 227 12.83 -7.87 4.37
N ARG A 228 13.48 -6.96 3.64
CA ARG A 228 14.42 -5.98 4.24
C ARG A 228 13.69 -5.06 5.23
N ALA A 229 12.52 -4.56 4.88
CA ALA A 229 11.67 -3.77 5.77
C ALA A 229 11.25 -4.58 7.01
N PHE A 230 10.94 -5.87 6.84
CA PHE A 230 10.66 -6.77 7.96
C PHE A 230 11.88 -6.90 8.90
N TYR A 231 13.08 -7.11 8.37
CA TYR A 231 14.31 -7.17 9.18
C TYR A 231 14.62 -5.87 9.91
N GLN A 232 14.39 -4.72 9.28
CA GLN A 232 14.65 -3.40 9.86
C GLN A 232 13.76 -3.11 11.08
N ARG A 233 12.62 -3.78 11.23
CA ARG A 233 11.78 -3.68 12.45
C ARG A 233 12.51 -4.14 13.73
N PHE A 234 13.52 -5.00 13.59
CA PHE A 234 14.18 -5.66 14.73
C PHE A 234 15.69 -5.43 14.81
N THR A 235 16.30 -4.95 13.72
CA THR A 235 17.76 -4.90 13.56
C THR A 235 18.26 -3.49 13.24
N ARG A 236 19.57 -3.27 13.40
CA ARG A 236 20.29 -2.14 12.79
C ARG A 236 21.17 -2.68 11.67
N SER A 237 21.11 -2.07 10.49
CA SER A 237 21.99 -2.46 9.38
C SER A 237 23.43 -2.03 9.65
N ASN A 238 24.37 -2.95 9.44
CA ASN A 238 25.79 -2.68 9.53
C ASN A 238 26.52 -3.37 8.37
N ASP A 239 27.18 -2.57 7.52
CA ASP A 239 28.06 -3.11 6.49
C ASP A 239 29.35 -3.63 7.15
N LEU A 240 29.59 -4.93 7.02
CA LEU A 240 30.78 -5.56 7.58
C LEU A 240 32.03 -5.28 6.74
N GLY A 241 31.87 -4.73 5.53
CA GLY A 241 32.97 -4.40 4.62
C GLY A 241 33.74 -5.63 4.15
N VAL A 242 35.04 -5.44 3.92
CA VAL A 242 36.03 -6.52 3.68
C VAL A 242 36.58 -7.03 5.02
N GLY A 243 37.05 -8.27 5.05
CA GLY A 243 37.39 -9.02 6.28
C GLY A 243 38.16 -8.26 7.37
N ASP A 244 39.05 -7.34 6.97
CA ASP A 244 39.89 -6.57 7.89
C ASP A 244 39.11 -5.72 8.91
N LYS A 245 37.89 -5.27 8.58
CA LYS A 245 37.06 -4.44 9.49
C LYS A 245 36.40 -5.20 10.64
N VAL A 246 36.40 -6.53 10.61
CA VAL A 246 35.77 -7.39 11.65
C VAL A 246 36.74 -8.36 12.33
N GLY A 247 38.05 -8.12 12.22
CA GLY A 247 39.09 -8.99 12.81
C GLY A 247 39.38 -10.27 12.01
N ASN A 248 38.89 -10.35 10.77
CA ASN A 248 39.16 -11.46 9.85
C ASN A 248 40.22 -11.03 8.83
N VAL A 249 41.49 -11.30 9.10
CA VAL A 249 42.57 -11.04 8.12
C VAL A 249 42.46 -12.06 6.99
N ASN A 250 41.78 -11.70 5.91
CA ASN A 250 41.75 -12.48 4.68
C ASN A 250 43.01 -12.17 3.86
N VAL A 251 43.64 -13.21 3.30
CA VAL A 251 44.78 -13.07 2.38
C VAL A 251 44.31 -12.64 0.96
N HIS A 252 43.00 -12.54 0.73
CA HIS A 252 42.41 -11.84 -0.41
C HIS A 252 41.73 -10.55 0.09
N GLY A 253 42.37 -9.41 -0.16
CA GLY A 253 41.94 -8.10 0.37
C GLY A 253 40.60 -7.56 -0.15
N ASN A 254 39.90 -8.26 -1.06
CA ASN A 254 38.74 -7.71 -1.78
C ASN A 254 37.39 -8.41 -1.53
N THR A 255 37.30 -9.52 -0.79
CA THR A 255 36.02 -10.22 -0.58
C THR A 255 35.15 -9.53 0.49
N ARG A 256 33.95 -9.09 0.12
CA ARG A 256 32.96 -8.41 0.95
C ARG A 256 32.11 -9.40 1.75
N LEU A 257 31.92 -9.11 3.03
CA LEU A 257 31.10 -9.89 3.96
C LEU A 257 29.60 -9.50 3.94
N GLY A 258 29.28 -8.37 3.30
CA GLY A 258 27.93 -7.85 3.13
C GLY A 258 27.33 -7.19 4.36
N VAL A 259 26.01 -6.95 4.32
CA VAL A 259 25.29 -6.18 5.35
C VAL A 259 24.60 -7.07 6.39
N ALA A 260 25.00 -6.92 7.65
CA ALA A 260 24.42 -7.59 8.80
C ALA A 260 23.24 -6.83 9.40
N GLY A 261 22.16 -7.55 9.75
CA GLY A 261 21.13 -7.05 10.67
C GLY A 261 21.58 -7.26 12.11
N GLN A 262 22.24 -6.27 12.71
CA GLN A 262 22.76 -6.35 14.08
C GLN A 262 21.65 -6.25 15.14
N LEU A 263 21.85 -6.95 16.25
CA LEU A 263 21.06 -6.82 17.46
C LEU A 263 21.30 -5.43 18.09
N PRO A 264 20.28 -4.56 18.23
CA PRO A 264 20.46 -3.25 18.86
C PRO A 264 20.48 -3.38 20.40
N ILE A 265 21.45 -4.13 20.92
CA ILE A 265 21.54 -4.56 22.32
C ILE A 265 21.53 -3.39 23.31
N GLU A 266 22.17 -2.28 22.98
CA GLU A 266 22.20 -1.07 23.80
C GLU A 266 20.79 -0.58 24.16
N ARG A 267 19.85 -0.61 23.19
CA ARG A 267 18.45 -0.21 23.44
C ARG A 267 17.76 -1.12 24.45
N TYR A 268 18.07 -2.41 24.41
CA TYR A 268 17.48 -3.40 25.31
C TYR A 268 18.10 -3.33 26.70
N LEU A 269 19.43 -3.26 26.81
CA LEU A 269 20.13 -3.12 28.10
C LEU A 269 19.78 -1.79 28.80
N LYS A 270 19.69 -0.69 28.04
CA LYS A 270 19.25 0.60 28.59
C LYS A 270 17.83 0.51 29.16
N ALA A 271 16.91 -0.12 28.43
CA ALA A 271 15.55 -0.32 28.91
C ALA A 271 15.48 -1.21 30.16
N THR A 272 16.31 -2.25 30.27
CA THR A 272 16.35 -3.08 31.49
C THR A 272 16.99 -2.37 32.68
N LEU A 273 17.93 -1.45 32.46
CA LEU A 273 18.55 -0.64 33.52
C LEU A 273 17.60 0.46 34.02
N GLU A 274 16.98 1.22 33.13
CA GLU A 274 16.07 2.32 33.50
C GLU A 274 14.82 1.84 34.21
N GLU A 275 14.25 0.70 33.79
CA GLU A 275 13.03 0.15 34.39
C GLU A 275 13.34 -0.91 35.46
N ARG A 276 14.60 -1.10 35.85
CA ARG A 276 15.06 -2.23 36.71
C ARG A 276 14.26 -2.35 37.99
N GLU A 277 14.14 -1.25 38.74
CA GLU A 277 13.46 -1.26 40.04
C GLU A 277 11.93 -1.38 39.90
N ARG A 278 11.35 -0.79 38.85
CA ARG A 278 9.92 -0.91 38.56
C ARG A 278 9.55 -2.33 38.13
N LEU A 279 10.41 -3.00 37.36
CA LEU A 279 10.24 -4.38 36.95
C LEU A 279 10.42 -5.36 38.14
N ARG A 280 11.38 -5.11 39.03
CA ARG A 280 11.60 -5.91 40.24
C ARG A 280 10.46 -5.80 41.26
N SER A 281 9.96 -4.58 41.47
CA SER A 281 8.84 -4.32 42.38
C SER A 281 7.47 -4.67 41.81
N GLY A 282 7.39 -5.12 40.54
CA GLY A 282 6.13 -5.41 39.86
C GLY A 282 5.31 -4.17 39.46
N LYS A 283 5.82 -2.94 39.65
CA LYS A 283 5.17 -1.68 39.25
C LYS A 283 5.02 -1.51 37.73
N THR A 284 5.76 -2.29 36.94
CA THR A 284 5.58 -2.39 35.49
C THR A 284 5.86 -3.81 35.03
N THR A 285 5.47 -4.16 33.80
CA THR A 285 5.71 -5.48 33.22
C THR A 285 6.63 -5.38 32.00
N ILE A 286 7.33 -6.48 31.67
CA ILE A 286 8.13 -6.57 30.45
C ILE A 286 7.30 -6.26 29.19
N SER A 287 6.02 -6.66 29.18
CA SER A 287 5.11 -6.36 28.06
C SER A 287 4.88 -4.85 27.92
N ALA A 288 4.62 -4.15 29.02
CA ALA A 288 4.38 -2.71 29.02
C ALA A 288 5.64 -1.93 28.57
N VAL A 289 6.80 -2.29 29.11
CA VAL A 289 8.08 -1.67 28.72
C VAL A 289 8.38 -1.92 27.24
N ALA A 290 8.19 -3.15 26.74
CA ALA A 290 8.41 -3.48 25.35
C ALA A 290 7.52 -2.66 24.40
N GLN A 291 6.24 -2.50 24.74
CA GLN A 291 5.30 -1.70 23.96
C GLN A 291 5.68 -0.22 23.96
N GLN A 292 5.93 0.37 25.14
CA GLN A 292 6.30 1.78 25.28
C GLN A 292 7.59 2.12 24.51
N ARG A 293 8.58 1.23 24.56
CA ARG A 293 9.92 1.45 23.98
C ARG A 293 10.06 0.94 22.55
N LYS A 294 8.99 0.36 21.98
CA LYS A 294 8.97 -0.31 20.66
C LYS A 294 10.10 -1.35 20.53
N LEU A 295 10.17 -2.28 21.48
CA LEU A 295 11.16 -3.35 21.57
C LEU A 295 10.51 -4.73 21.43
N SER A 296 11.27 -5.75 21.01
CA SER A 296 10.76 -7.13 21.03
C SER A 296 10.54 -7.58 22.48
N ARG A 297 9.27 -7.81 22.82
CA ARG A 297 8.87 -8.39 24.11
C ARG A 297 9.57 -9.72 24.39
N ARG A 298 9.75 -10.55 23.36
CA ARG A 298 10.34 -11.89 23.50
C ARG A 298 11.81 -11.80 23.88
N TYR A 299 12.57 -10.96 23.18
CA TYR A 299 13.98 -10.76 23.49
C TYR A 299 14.17 -10.04 24.82
N LEU A 300 13.40 -8.97 25.09
CA LEU A 300 13.50 -8.22 26.34
C LEU A 300 13.23 -9.13 27.56
N ARG A 301 12.24 -10.03 27.46
CA ARG A 301 11.96 -11.02 28.51
C ARG A 301 13.13 -11.98 28.71
N ARG A 302 13.68 -12.53 27.61
CA ARG A 302 14.80 -13.46 27.70
C ARG A 302 16.03 -12.79 28.31
N LEU A 303 16.36 -11.58 27.86
CA LEU A 303 17.43 -10.77 28.41
C LEU A 303 17.22 -10.50 29.90
N TRP A 304 16.04 -10.02 30.29
CA TRP A 304 15.71 -9.76 31.70
C TRP A 304 15.84 -11.00 32.57
N ASN A 305 15.29 -12.13 32.12
CA ASN A 305 15.35 -13.39 32.86
C ASN A 305 16.79 -13.90 32.99
N THR A 306 17.59 -13.81 31.91
CA THR A 306 18.99 -14.22 31.96
C THR A 306 19.81 -13.31 32.87
N LEU A 307 19.58 -11.99 32.86
CA LEU A 307 20.31 -11.05 33.71
C LEU A 307 19.95 -11.16 35.20
N ASN A 308 18.72 -11.57 35.52
CA ASN A 308 18.27 -11.79 36.90
C ASN A 308 18.42 -13.25 37.38
N GLY A 309 18.74 -14.20 36.49
CA GLY A 309 18.90 -15.61 36.84
C GLY A 309 20.13 -15.89 37.73
N GLY A 310 20.10 -17.02 38.43
CA GLY A 310 21.16 -17.47 39.36
C GLY A 310 21.99 -18.67 38.89
N GLY A 311 21.82 -19.13 37.65
CA GLY A 311 22.59 -20.29 37.13
C GLY A 311 24.05 -19.93 36.87
N LYS A 312 25.00 -20.71 37.40
CA LYS A 312 26.45 -20.45 37.26
C LYS A 312 26.90 -20.48 35.79
N SER A 313 27.61 -19.43 35.35
CA SER A 313 28.13 -19.28 33.98
C SER A 313 29.39 -18.42 33.95
N LEU A 314 30.49 -18.97 33.42
CA LEU A 314 31.82 -18.30 33.42
C LEU A 314 31.85 -16.95 32.69
N ILE A 315 30.95 -16.74 31.73
CA ILE A 315 30.86 -15.48 30.98
C ILE A 315 29.69 -14.63 31.47
N LEU A 316 28.48 -15.22 31.57
CA LEU A 316 27.29 -14.44 31.88
C LEU A 316 27.29 -13.90 33.31
N ASP A 317 27.99 -14.53 34.26
CA ASP A 317 28.05 -14.04 35.64
C ASP A 317 28.75 -12.68 35.74
N ARG A 318 29.80 -12.44 34.94
CA ARG A 318 30.43 -11.12 34.84
C ARG A 318 29.48 -10.06 34.28
N VAL A 319 28.79 -10.37 33.19
CA VAL A 319 27.81 -9.47 32.56
C VAL A 319 26.67 -9.16 33.54
N ARG A 320 26.17 -10.17 34.26
CA ARG A 320 25.14 -10.01 35.31
C ARG A 320 25.62 -9.13 36.45
N HIS A 321 26.83 -9.38 36.96
CA HIS A 321 27.40 -8.62 38.06
C HIS A 321 27.52 -7.14 37.69
N ARG A 322 28.10 -6.85 36.52
CA ARG A 322 28.21 -5.48 36.00
C ARG A 322 26.85 -4.83 35.77
N TRP A 323 25.91 -5.55 35.16
CA TRP A 323 24.54 -5.03 34.95
C TRP A 323 23.79 -4.75 36.26
N LYS A 324 24.00 -5.56 37.32
CA LYS A 324 23.37 -5.34 38.63
C LYS A 324 23.88 -4.07 39.31
N GLN A 325 25.14 -3.71 39.10
CA GLN A 325 25.77 -2.54 39.71
C GLN A 325 25.65 -1.27 38.88
N ALA A 326 25.51 -1.39 37.56
CA ALA A 326 25.50 -0.26 36.64
C ALA A 326 24.28 0.66 36.81
N LYS A 327 24.51 1.95 36.51
CA LYS A 327 23.49 2.97 36.26
C LYS A 327 23.12 3.03 34.76
N PRO A 328 21.97 3.62 34.39
CA PRO A 328 21.51 3.67 32.99
C PRO A 328 22.49 4.30 31.98
N ASP A 329 23.29 5.28 32.40
CA ASP A 329 24.31 5.97 31.59
C ASP A 329 25.58 5.12 31.36
N GLU A 330 25.81 4.10 32.17
CA GLU A 330 26.94 3.18 32.08
C GLU A 330 26.70 1.99 31.13
N VAL A 331 25.57 1.99 30.41
CA VAL A 331 25.19 0.90 29.48
C VAL A 331 26.27 0.59 28.45
N LYS A 332 27.03 1.60 28.01
CA LYS A 332 28.10 1.45 27.02
C LYS A 332 29.18 0.45 27.47
N ALA A 333 29.57 0.45 28.74
CA ALA A 333 30.59 -0.46 29.25
C ALA A 333 30.15 -1.94 29.17
N ILE A 334 28.87 -2.20 29.46
CA ILE A 334 28.27 -3.54 29.32
C ILE A 334 28.21 -3.94 27.84
N VAL A 335 27.79 -3.01 26.97
CA VAL A 335 27.75 -3.25 25.51
C VAL A 335 29.14 -3.59 24.99
N THR A 336 30.18 -2.84 25.39
CA THR A 336 31.57 -3.12 24.99
C THR A 336 32.02 -4.53 25.40
N GLU A 337 31.74 -4.95 26.65
CA GLU A 337 32.08 -6.30 27.11
C GLU A 337 31.33 -7.38 26.31
N VAL A 338 30.03 -7.19 26.05
CA VAL A 338 29.25 -8.12 25.22
C VAL A 338 29.81 -8.16 23.80
N THR A 339 30.20 -7.03 23.21
CA THR A 339 30.78 -6.97 21.87
C THR A 339 32.13 -7.68 21.79
N GLN A 340 32.98 -7.56 22.81
CA GLN A 340 34.25 -8.30 22.89
C GLN A 340 34.01 -9.81 22.91
N TRP A 341 33.05 -10.29 23.70
CA TRP A 341 32.67 -11.71 23.72
C TRP A 341 31.99 -12.17 22.43
N GLN A 342 31.19 -11.31 21.78
CA GLN A 342 30.66 -11.60 20.45
C GLN A 342 31.81 -11.83 19.45
N GLN A 343 32.84 -10.98 19.45
CA GLN A 343 34.03 -11.10 18.59
C GLN A 343 34.90 -12.32 18.91
N ALA A 344 34.92 -12.77 20.16
CA ALA A 344 35.64 -13.95 20.58
C ALA A 344 34.96 -15.28 20.20
N LEU A 345 33.63 -15.26 20.00
CA LEU A 345 32.82 -16.48 19.86
C LEU A 345 32.12 -16.59 18.50
N TRP A 346 32.24 -15.58 17.64
CA TRP A 346 31.65 -15.56 16.31
C TRP A 346 32.66 -15.07 15.27
N ILE A 347 32.59 -15.69 14.09
CA ILE A 347 33.34 -15.29 12.90
C ILE A 347 32.42 -15.24 11.69
N PHE A 348 32.68 -14.32 10.77
CA PHE A 348 31.98 -14.27 9.49
C PHE A 348 32.77 -14.98 8.40
N GLY A 349 32.05 -15.53 7.42
CA GLY A 349 32.58 -16.04 6.16
C GLY A 349 31.80 -15.45 4.99
N PRO A 350 32.42 -15.29 3.81
CA PRO A 350 31.72 -14.78 2.63
C PRO A 350 30.67 -15.77 2.12
N VAL A 351 29.50 -15.26 1.73
CA VAL A 351 28.37 -16.07 1.25
C VAL A 351 28.72 -16.85 -0.02
N GLY A 352 29.50 -16.26 -0.93
CA GLY A 352 29.91 -16.91 -2.18
C GLY A 352 30.73 -18.19 -2.01
N LEU A 353 31.35 -18.39 -0.83
CA LEU A 353 32.12 -19.59 -0.50
C LEU A 353 31.31 -20.67 0.23
N VAL A 354 30.06 -20.39 0.59
CA VAL A 354 29.21 -21.36 1.31
C VAL A 354 28.88 -22.55 0.42
N GLY A 355 29.11 -23.76 0.93
CA GLY A 355 28.88 -25.02 0.19
C GLY A 355 30.06 -25.50 -0.66
N ARG A 356 31.14 -24.72 -0.76
CA ARG A 356 32.41 -25.15 -1.38
C ARG A 356 33.21 -26.04 -0.41
N THR A 357 33.98 -27.00 -0.95
CA THR A 357 34.90 -27.83 -0.15
C THR A 357 35.88 -26.94 0.61
N GLY A 358 36.04 -27.13 1.93
CA GLY A 358 36.92 -26.32 2.77
C GLY A 358 36.38 -24.93 3.17
N GLY A 359 35.26 -24.50 2.59
CA GLY A 359 34.63 -23.21 2.84
C GLY A 359 33.76 -23.13 4.11
N PRO A 360 33.29 -21.93 4.47
CA PRO A 360 32.37 -21.75 5.60
C PRO A 360 31.04 -22.46 5.34
N LYS A 361 30.42 -23.03 6.39
CA LYS A 361 29.08 -23.64 6.29
C LYS A 361 27.94 -22.64 6.43
N LEU A 362 28.19 -21.52 7.11
CA LEU A 362 27.25 -20.44 7.41
C LEU A 362 27.96 -19.10 7.23
N TRP A 363 27.23 -18.05 6.92
CA TRP A 363 27.78 -16.70 6.87
C TRP A 363 28.29 -16.27 8.24
N MET A 364 27.52 -16.52 9.31
CA MET A 364 27.96 -16.35 10.68
C MET A 364 28.16 -17.72 11.34
N SER A 365 29.40 -18.01 11.74
CA SER A 365 29.77 -19.28 12.36
C SER A 365 30.26 -19.07 13.78
N ALA A 366 29.88 -20.00 14.67
CA ALA A 366 30.37 -20.01 16.03
C ALA A 366 31.81 -20.53 16.11
N VAL A 367 32.53 -20.09 17.13
CA VAL A 367 33.90 -20.50 17.42
C VAL A 367 34.03 -20.89 18.86
N ASP A 368 34.78 -21.97 19.11
CA ASP A 368 35.08 -22.47 20.44
C ASP A 368 36.59 -22.30 20.68
N PRO A 369 37.04 -21.24 21.38
CA PRO A 369 38.46 -20.92 21.57
C PRO A 369 39.13 -21.83 22.62
N LEU A 370 39.00 -23.14 22.44
CA LEU A 370 39.59 -24.17 23.29
C LEU A 370 40.75 -24.85 22.56
N LEU A 371 41.87 -25.02 23.26
CA LEU A 371 43.02 -25.77 22.78
C LEU A 371 43.37 -26.87 23.77
N GLU A 372 43.82 -28.01 23.27
CA GLU A 372 44.40 -29.06 24.13
C GLU A 372 45.91 -28.83 24.31
N THR A 373 46.53 -28.21 23.31
CA THR A 373 47.93 -27.79 23.35
C THR A 373 48.07 -26.40 22.73
N GLN A 374 48.96 -25.56 23.28
CA GLN A 374 49.24 -24.24 22.75
C GLN A 374 50.75 -24.03 22.64
N GLN A 375 51.22 -23.82 21.42
CA GLN A 375 52.62 -23.47 21.20
C GLN A 375 52.83 -21.97 21.40
N LEU A 376 53.73 -21.62 22.31
CA LEU A 376 54.14 -20.24 22.58
C LEU A 376 55.47 -19.97 21.89
N ARG A 377 55.52 -18.88 21.12
CA ARG A 377 56.68 -18.48 20.34
C ARG A 377 57.02 -17.01 20.53
N ARG A 378 58.31 -16.67 20.62
CA ARG A 378 58.79 -15.28 20.65
C ARG A 378 60.14 -15.16 19.93
N ALA A 379 60.15 -14.50 18.78
CA ALA A 379 61.37 -14.23 18.03
C ALA A 379 62.13 -13.03 18.62
N PHE A 380 63.46 -13.12 18.65
CA PHE A 380 64.35 -12.04 19.05
C PHE A 380 65.19 -11.61 17.84
N PRO A 381 64.81 -10.53 17.13
CA PRO A 381 65.51 -10.12 15.93
C PRO A 381 66.94 -9.68 16.21
N THR A 382 67.82 -9.79 15.21
CA THR A 382 69.16 -9.21 15.27
C THR A 382 69.05 -7.68 15.24
N PRO A 383 69.78 -6.93 16.10
CA PRO A 383 69.81 -5.47 16.04
C PRO A 383 70.24 -4.97 14.65
N LYS A 384 69.67 -3.85 14.20
CA LYS A 384 70.08 -3.26 12.91
C LYS A 384 71.45 -2.59 13.07
N ALA A 385 72.23 -2.52 11.98
CA ALA A 385 73.56 -1.91 11.98
C ALA A 385 73.48 -0.45 12.49
N GLY A 386 74.18 -0.15 13.59
CA GLY A 386 74.18 1.17 14.26
C GLY A 386 73.42 1.24 15.58
N GLU A 387 72.63 0.22 15.96
CA GLU A 387 71.99 0.17 17.28
C GLU A 387 72.96 -0.29 18.39
N LYS A 388 72.87 0.33 19.59
CA LYS A 388 73.66 -0.06 20.78
C LYS A 388 73.43 -1.53 21.16
N SER A 389 74.41 -2.13 21.86
CA SER A 389 74.44 -3.55 22.23
C SER A 389 73.08 -4.07 22.73
N ALA A 390 72.74 -5.29 22.29
CA ALA A 390 71.46 -5.91 22.62
C ALA A 390 71.28 -6.00 24.15
N LYS A 391 70.12 -5.53 24.64
CA LYS A 391 69.77 -5.55 26.06
C LYS A 391 69.34 -6.97 26.48
N PRO A 392 69.48 -7.32 27.77
CA PRO A 392 68.88 -8.51 28.35
C PRO A 392 67.40 -8.61 28.01
N VAL A 393 66.94 -9.77 27.54
CA VAL A 393 65.51 -10.01 27.27
C VAL A 393 64.85 -10.49 28.55
N VAL A 394 63.76 -9.86 28.95
CA VAL A 394 62.93 -10.31 30.08
C VAL A 394 61.64 -10.87 29.50
N LEU A 395 61.30 -12.12 29.83
CA LEU A 395 60.04 -12.76 29.44
C LEU A 395 59.28 -13.21 30.67
N SER A 396 57.96 -13.23 30.55
CA SER A 396 57.06 -13.80 31.54
C SER A 396 56.13 -14.81 30.89
N LEU A 397 56.13 -16.04 31.40
CA LEU A 397 55.04 -16.99 31.19
C LEU A 397 53.93 -16.67 32.18
N LEU A 398 52.80 -16.24 31.67
CA LEU A 398 51.60 -15.91 32.45
C LEU A 398 50.64 -17.10 32.38
N ILE A 399 50.26 -17.65 33.53
CA ILE A 399 49.32 -18.75 33.67
C ILE A 399 48.12 -18.25 34.48
N GLY A 400 46.96 -18.12 33.84
CA GLY A 400 45.70 -17.80 34.50
C GLY A 400 44.88 -19.05 34.80
N ASP A 401 44.02 -18.96 35.80
CA ASP A 401 43.07 -19.97 36.29
C ASP A 401 41.81 -20.14 35.42
N ALA A 402 41.81 -19.58 34.21
CA ALA A 402 40.68 -19.53 33.28
C ALA A 402 39.32 -19.06 33.87
N GLY A 403 39.30 -18.48 35.07
CA GLY A 403 38.13 -17.97 35.77
C GLY A 403 37.18 -18.99 36.39
N ASP A 404 37.54 -20.27 36.46
CA ASP A 404 36.77 -21.30 37.17
C ASP A 404 37.43 -21.80 38.47
N GLY A 405 38.57 -21.22 38.82
CA GLY A 405 39.31 -21.46 40.06
C GLY A 405 40.41 -22.50 39.86
N SER A 406 41.45 -22.45 40.69
CA SER A 406 42.74 -23.13 40.44
C SER A 406 42.77 -24.66 40.62
N ALA A 407 41.65 -25.30 40.95
CA ALA A 407 41.65 -26.71 41.36
C ALA A 407 41.88 -27.65 40.16
N GLY A 408 43.08 -28.25 40.09
CA GLY A 408 43.48 -29.14 38.99
C GLY A 408 44.09 -28.40 37.79
N ASP A 409 44.32 -27.09 37.88
CA ASP A 409 44.88 -26.28 36.80
C ASP A 409 46.42 -26.32 36.80
N VAL A 410 46.97 -27.48 36.48
CA VAL A 410 48.41 -27.67 36.38
C VAL A 410 48.83 -27.63 34.91
N VAL A 411 49.72 -26.70 34.57
CA VAL A 411 50.23 -26.51 33.19
C VAL A 411 51.64 -27.04 33.06
N VAL A 412 51.86 -27.90 32.07
CA VAL A 412 53.18 -28.38 31.65
C VAL A 412 53.64 -27.60 30.44
N PHE A 413 54.73 -26.84 30.59
CA PHE A 413 55.48 -26.23 29.49
C PHE A 413 56.54 -27.22 29.01
N GLN A 414 56.23 -27.91 27.93
CA GLN A 414 57.08 -28.94 27.33
C GLN A 414 58.30 -28.28 26.67
N LYS A 415 59.48 -28.74 27.07
CA LYS A 415 60.79 -28.39 26.50
C LYS A 415 60.94 -26.90 26.12
N PRO A 416 60.85 -25.95 27.09
CA PRO A 416 61.02 -24.53 26.82
C PRO A 416 62.45 -24.25 26.38
N ARG A 417 62.64 -23.62 25.21
CA ARG A 417 63.97 -23.53 24.57
C ARG A 417 64.11 -22.37 23.59
N LEU A 418 65.35 -21.99 23.28
CA LEU A 418 65.73 -21.05 22.23
C LEU A 418 66.20 -21.80 20.99
N VAL A 419 65.44 -21.70 19.90
CA VAL A 419 65.72 -22.36 18.63
C VAL A 419 66.31 -21.37 17.62
N LYS A 420 67.24 -21.84 16.80
CA LYS A 420 67.75 -21.11 15.62
C LYS A 420 68.06 -22.11 14.52
N LYS A 421 67.58 -21.84 13.31
CA LYS A 421 67.76 -22.75 12.17
C LYS A 421 69.25 -23.04 11.96
N GLY A 422 69.63 -24.32 11.95
CA GLY A 422 71.02 -24.77 11.79
C GLY A 422 71.90 -24.72 13.03
N GLN A 423 71.36 -24.43 14.22
CA GLN A 423 72.09 -24.46 15.50
C GLN A 423 71.37 -25.37 16.52
N PRO A 424 72.08 -25.95 17.50
CA PRO A 424 71.44 -26.71 18.57
C PRO A 424 70.52 -25.84 19.43
N ASP A 425 69.41 -26.44 19.85
CA ASP A 425 68.44 -25.84 20.78
C ASP A 425 69.12 -25.56 22.13
N VAL A 426 68.89 -24.37 22.68
CA VAL A 426 69.33 -24.02 24.05
C VAL A 426 68.14 -24.14 24.97
N LEU A 427 68.13 -25.15 25.86
CA LEU A 427 67.01 -25.36 26.78
C LEU A 427 67.01 -24.28 27.88
N LEU A 428 65.82 -23.85 28.31
CA LEU A 428 65.68 -22.83 29.35
C LEU A 428 66.31 -23.27 30.68
N LYS A 429 66.32 -24.59 30.97
CA LYS A 429 66.98 -25.17 32.14
C LYS A 429 68.50 -24.98 32.16
N ASP A 430 69.12 -24.91 30.98
CA ASP A 430 70.59 -24.85 30.83
C ASP A 430 71.09 -23.39 30.67
N VAL A 431 70.18 -22.42 30.45
CA VAL A 431 70.53 -21.00 30.24
C VAL A 431 71.38 -20.44 31.38
N ARG A 432 71.10 -20.83 32.64
CA ARG A 432 71.84 -20.33 33.80
C ARG A 432 73.29 -20.81 33.79
N GLU A 433 73.50 -22.10 33.56
CA GLU A 433 74.83 -22.71 33.44
C GLU A 433 75.60 -22.14 32.25
N MET A 434 74.95 -22.05 31.07
CA MET A 434 75.54 -21.49 29.86
C MET A 434 75.88 -20.00 29.96
N SER A 435 75.33 -19.28 30.94
CA SER A 435 75.64 -17.87 31.21
C SER A 435 76.85 -17.68 32.14
N GLY A 436 77.42 -18.77 32.67
CA GLY A 436 78.56 -18.73 33.61
C GLY A 436 78.19 -18.29 35.03
N ASP A 437 76.92 -18.43 35.42
CA ASP A 437 76.35 -17.86 36.65
C ASP A 437 76.19 -18.94 37.76
N VAL A 438 76.69 -18.67 38.96
CA VAL A 438 76.57 -19.57 40.14
C VAL A 438 75.22 -19.35 40.84
N ALA A 439 74.75 -20.33 41.61
CA ALA A 439 73.42 -20.34 42.23
C ALA A 439 72.96 -18.99 42.81
N GLY A 440 71.98 -18.34 42.17
CA GLY A 440 71.37 -17.08 42.62
C GLY A 440 71.38 -15.92 41.60
N GLY A 441 72.10 -16.05 40.48
CA GLY A 441 72.20 -14.97 39.49
C GLY A 441 70.96 -14.76 38.58
N PRO A 442 70.91 -13.65 37.83
CA PRO A 442 69.68 -13.14 37.19
C PRO A 442 69.22 -13.92 35.95
N TRP A 443 70.02 -14.86 35.44
CA TRP A 443 69.79 -15.53 34.15
C TRP A 443 69.01 -16.86 34.27
N GLY A 444 68.13 -17.09 33.29
CA GLY A 444 67.33 -18.31 33.18
C GLY A 444 66.32 -18.50 34.33
N LEU A 445 65.99 -19.77 34.58
CA LEU A 445 65.24 -20.22 35.76
C LEU A 445 66.13 -21.14 36.60
N ASP A 446 65.74 -21.37 37.85
CA ASP A 446 66.38 -22.38 38.68
C ASP A 446 66.24 -23.77 38.03
N PRO A 447 67.36 -24.46 37.68
CA PRO A 447 67.32 -25.80 37.08
C PRO A 447 66.57 -26.82 37.93
N GLY A 448 66.56 -26.67 39.26
CA GLY A 448 65.84 -27.55 40.18
C GLY A 448 64.32 -27.54 40.02
N ARG A 449 63.77 -26.58 39.28
CA ARG A 449 62.32 -26.47 39.00
C ARG A 449 61.85 -27.34 37.83
N PHE A 450 62.76 -27.82 36.99
CA PHE A 450 62.41 -28.64 35.83
C PHE A 450 62.29 -30.11 36.22
N GLY A 451 61.41 -30.86 35.54
CA GLY A 451 61.16 -32.28 35.85
C GLY A 451 60.40 -32.54 37.16
N ARG A 452 59.95 -31.50 37.87
CA ARG A 452 59.20 -31.63 39.13
C ARG A 452 57.74 -31.25 38.99
N HIS A 453 56.88 -31.95 39.72
CA HIS A 453 55.46 -31.62 39.82
C HIS A 453 55.24 -30.73 41.06
N PRO A 454 54.43 -29.65 41.00
CA PRO A 454 54.22 -28.75 42.15
C PRO A 454 53.62 -29.38 43.42
N ALA A 455 53.11 -30.61 43.34
CA ALA A 455 52.39 -31.31 44.43
C ALA A 455 53.20 -32.44 45.10
N ASP A 456 54.51 -32.59 44.81
CA ASP A 456 55.45 -33.62 45.31
C ASP A 456 54.87 -34.65 46.32
N GLY A 457 54.32 -35.76 45.81
CA GLY A 457 53.70 -36.85 46.58
C GLY A 457 53.05 -37.92 45.70
N LYS A 458 52.92 -39.16 46.21
CA LYS A 458 52.50 -40.38 45.48
C LYS A 458 51.24 -40.14 44.61
N GLY A 459 51.42 -40.22 43.28
CA GLY A 459 50.34 -40.08 42.30
C GLY A 459 50.45 -38.87 41.35
N ALA A 460 51.63 -38.24 41.20
CA ALA A 460 51.87 -37.20 40.20
C ALA A 460 52.46 -37.77 38.90
N THR A 461 52.08 -37.25 37.72
CA THR A 461 52.66 -37.69 36.45
C THR A 461 54.16 -37.39 36.42
N PRO A 462 55.02 -38.32 35.95
CA PRO A 462 56.41 -38.02 35.67
C PRO A 462 56.53 -36.84 34.69
N ILE A 463 57.13 -35.75 35.14
CA ILE A 463 57.42 -34.58 34.29
C ILE A 463 58.79 -34.79 33.66
N ALA A 464 58.88 -34.67 32.33
CA ALA A 464 60.16 -34.78 31.62
C ALA A 464 61.18 -33.76 32.19
N ALA A 465 62.44 -34.18 32.33
CA ALA A 465 63.49 -33.43 33.02
C ALA A 465 63.76 -32.03 32.43
N GLU A 466 63.39 -31.82 31.16
CA GLU A 466 63.51 -30.56 30.43
C GLU A 466 62.24 -29.70 30.44
N SER A 467 61.16 -30.16 31.07
CA SER A 467 59.85 -29.49 31.09
C SER A 467 59.59 -28.79 32.41
N LEU A 468 58.83 -27.70 32.35
CA LEU A 468 58.47 -26.88 33.50
C LEU A 468 56.99 -27.09 33.83
N CYS A 469 56.68 -27.56 35.03
CA CYS A 469 55.31 -27.77 35.49
C CYS A 469 54.92 -26.69 36.50
N VAL A 470 53.77 -26.04 36.30
CA VAL A 470 53.35 -24.86 37.08
C VAL A 470 51.86 -24.93 37.40
N GLN A 471 51.53 -24.77 38.68
CA GLN A 471 50.16 -24.63 39.17
C GLN A 471 49.62 -23.22 38.84
N ALA A 472 48.45 -23.13 38.21
CA ALA A 472 47.76 -21.86 37.99
C ALA A 472 47.08 -21.37 39.29
N PRO A 473 46.90 -20.04 39.47
CA PRO A 473 47.44 -18.98 38.63
C PRO A 473 48.89 -18.61 39.04
N ALA A 474 49.75 -18.33 38.06
CA ALA A 474 51.16 -18.01 38.31
C ALA A 474 51.77 -17.11 37.23
N VAL A 475 52.82 -16.36 37.57
CA VAL A 475 53.75 -15.75 36.60
C VAL A 475 55.13 -16.34 36.82
N VAL A 476 55.73 -16.86 35.75
CA VAL A 476 57.13 -17.27 35.74
C VAL A 476 57.93 -16.30 34.87
N THR A 477 58.61 -15.36 35.52
CA THR A 477 59.51 -14.41 34.86
C THR A 477 60.94 -14.92 34.85
N PHE A 478 61.59 -14.83 33.70
CA PHE A 478 63.01 -15.17 33.54
C PHE A 478 63.71 -14.16 32.62
N ARG A 479 65.03 -14.03 32.80
CA ARG A 479 65.87 -13.17 31.97
C ARG A 479 66.79 -14.00 31.10
N LEU A 480 66.95 -13.59 29.86
CA LEU A 480 67.84 -14.22 28.89
C LEU A 480 68.99 -13.25 28.57
N PRO A 481 70.25 -13.71 28.60
CA PRO A 481 71.37 -12.92 28.12
C PRO A 481 71.16 -12.57 26.65
N ALA A 482 71.53 -11.35 26.27
CA ALA A 482 71.40 -10.91 24.88
C ALA A 482 72.21 -11.79 23.92
N SER A 483 73.38 -12.27 24.35
CA SER A 483 74.24 -13.21 23.60
C SER A 483 73.55 -14.52 23.24
N LEU A 484 72.63 -15.02 24.08
CA LEU A 484 71.88 -16.25 23.82
C LEU A 484 70.56 -16.01 23.08
N ALA A 485 69.92 -14.85 23.29
CA ALA A 485 68.61 -14.56 22.72
C ALA A 485 68.69 -14.06 21.26
N VAL A 486 69.67 -13.23 20.91
CA VAL A 486 69.74 -12.53 19.61
C VAL A 486 69.72 -13.51 18.42
N GLY A 487 68.78 -13.29 17.50
CA GLY A 487 68.59 -14.10 16.30
C GLY A 487 68.00 -15.49 16.55
N ARG A 488 67.54 -15.79 17.78
CA ARG A 488 66.84 -17.02 18.15
C ARG A 488 65.34 -16.76 18.35
N GLU A 489 64.56 -17.83 18.40
CA GLU A 489 63.14 -17.82 18.80
C GLU A 489 62.96 -18.65 20.08
N PHE A 490 62.32 -18.10 21.09
CA PHE A 490 61.85 -18.90 22.23
C PHE A 490 60.62 -19.71 21.82
N VAL A 491 60.63 -21.01 22.09
CA VAL A 491 59.54 -21.95 21.77
C VAL A 491 59.26 -22.86 22.95
N THR A 492 57.98 -23.02 23.30
CA THR A 492 57.50 -24.06 24.22
C THR A 492 56.08 -24.49 23.86
N THR A 493 55.66 -25.68 24.25
CA THR A 493 54.28 -26.15 24.11
C THR A 493 53.66 -26.28 25.48
N ALA A 494 52.56 -25.58 25.73
CA ALA A 494 51.80 -25.67 26.97
C ALA A 494 50.66 -26.69 26.84
N THR A 495 50.50 -27.54 27.84
CA THR A 495 49.43 -28.54 27.97
C THR A 495 48.92 -28.60 29.41
N ILE A 496 47.69 -29.07 29.64
CA ILE A 496 47.19 -29.36 31.00
C ILE A 496 47.67 -30.75 31.43
N GLU A 497 48.09 -30.89 32.68
CA GLU A 497 48.43 -32.17 33.31
C GLU A 497 47.17 -33.01 33.53
N SER A 498 47.23 -34.30 33.18
CA SER A 498 46.04 -35.15 33.01
C SER A 498 45.78 -36.13 34.17
N HIS A 499 46.61 -36.17 35.21
CA HIS A 499 46.55 -37.23 36.24
C HIS A 499 45.74 -36.82 37.47
N GLY A 500 45.51 -35.52 37.68
CA GLY A 500 44.61 -34.98 38.72
C GLY A 500 43.10 -34.98 38.38
N GLY A 501 42.70 -35.41 37.18
CA GLY A 501 41.31 -35.52 36.72
C GLY A 501 40.95 -34.63 35.51
N ASP A 502 39.80 -34.91 34.88
CA ASP A 502 39.32 -34.29 33.63
C ASP A 502 38.91 -32.79 33.74
N ASN A 503 39.27 -32.10 34.82
CA ASN A 503 38.72 -30.78 35.17
C ASN A 503 39.64 -29.59 34.87
N GLY A 504 40.94 -29.80 34.68
CA GLY A 504 41.92 -28.71 34.59
C GLY A 504 41.76 -27.81 33.36
N SER A 505 41.98 -26.51 33.57
CA SER A 505 41.94 -25.48 32.54
C SER A 505 42.87 -24.31 32.84
N ALA A 506 43.44 -23.69 31.81
CA ALA A 506 44.28 -22.50 32.02
C ALA A 506 44.27 -21.58 30.82
N GLN A 507 44.60 -20.30 31.02
CA GLN A 507 44.94 -19.41 29.92
C GLN A 507 46.41 -19.01 30.03
N VAL A 508 47.20 -19.40 29.03
CA VAL A 508 48.63 -19.13 28.99
C VAL A 508 48.97 -18.02 28.00
N ALA A 509 49.93 -17.19 28.37
CA ALA A 509 50.49 -16.18 27.49
C ALA A 509 52.00 -16.03 27.73
N LEU A 510 52.72 -15.68 26.67
CA LEU A 510 54.13 -15.30 26.72
C LEU A 510 54.23 -13.79 26.48
N LEU A 511 54.71 -13.07 27.49
CA LEU A 511 54.73 -11.60 27.50
C LEU A 511 56.17 -11.10 27.66
N ASP A 512 56.48 -9.95 27.05
CA ASP A 512 57.73 -9.24 27.31
C ASP A 512 57.66 -8.50 28.67
N GLY A 513 58.79 -8.46 29.37
CA GLY A 513 58.92 -7.77 30.65
C GLY A 513 58.33 -8.54 31.83
N LYS A 514 58.20 -7.86 32.96
CA LYS A 514 57.51 -8.39 34.15
C LYS A 514 56.00 -8.33 33.91
N ALA A 515 55.30 -9.42 34.24
CA ALA A 515 53.84 -9.49 34.18
C ALA A 515 53.24 -9.67 35.58
N VAL A 516 51.95 -9.33 35.73
CA VAL A 516 51.18 -9.56 36.95
C VAL A 516 50.09 -10.57 36.65
N VAL A 517 49.86 -11.51 37.56
CA VAL A 517 48.74 -12.46 37.48
C VAL A 517 47.44 -11.69 37.72
N GLY A 518 46.46 -11.87 36.82
CA GLY A 518 45.06 -11.57 37.10
C GLY A 518 44.26 -12.87 37.12
N SER A 519 43.40 -13.04 38.12
CA SER A 519 42.41 -14.12 38.16
C SER A 519 41.24 -13.81 37.22
N GLY A 520 40.66 -14.83 36.60
CA GLY A 520 39.46 -14.69 35.78
C GLY A 520 39.68 -14.93 34.29
N LEU A 521 38.59 -15.28 33.62
CA LEU A 521 38.57 -15.58 32.20
C LEU A 521 38.86 -14.33 31.34
N ARG A 522 39.90 -14.39 30.52
CA ARG A 522 40.28 -13.35 29.53
C ARG A 522 39.60 -13.63 28.19
N VAL A 523 39.19 -12.56 27.50
CA VAL A 523 38.56 -12.66 26.19
C VAL A 523 39.60 -13.13 25.16
N THR A 524 39.31 -14.22 24.46
CA THR A 524 40.13 -14.73 23.36
C THR A 524 39.97 -13.84 22.14
N ARG A 525 41.07 -13.46 21.49
CA ARG A 525 41.03 -12.88 20.14
C ARG A 525 41.09 -14.01 19.11
N VAL A 526 40.11 -14.04 18.21
CA VAL A 526 40.03 -15.01 17.12
C VAL A 526 40.53 -14.35 15.83
N THR A 527 41.32 -15.07 15.04
CA THR A 527 41.70 -14.64 13.69
C THR A 527 41.44 -15.79 12.72
N THR A 528 40.77 -15.49 11.60
CA THR A 528 40.57 -16.44 10.51
C THR A 528 41.42 -16.03 9.31
N ARG A 529 42.10 -16.98 8.66
CA ARG A 529 42.81 -16.80 7.39
C ARG A 529 42.39 -17.88 6.39
N PHE A 530 42.33 -17.52 5.11
CA PHE A 530 42.25 -18.47 4.00
C PHE A 530 43.61 -18.55 3.33
N SER A 531 44.15 -19.76 3.16
CA SER A 531 45.52 -19.96 2.66
C SER A 531 45.67 -19.64 1.17
N GLN A 532 44.67 -19.95 0.35
CA GLN A 532 44.57 -19.65 -1.10
C GLN A 532 43.08 -19.61 -1.48
N VAL A 533 42.68 -18.65 -2.32
CA VAL A 533 41.30 -18.52 -2.85
C VAL A 533 41.39 -18.58 -4.37
N THR A 534 40.68 -19.53 -4.99
CA THR A 534 40.53 -19.59 -6.45
C THR A 534 39.10 -19.17 -6.80
N HIS A 535 38.84 -18.88 -8.08
CA HIS A 535 37.50 -18.50 -8.56
C HIS A 535 36.41 -19.54 -8.20
N LEU A 536 36.77 -20.82 -7.98
CA LEU A 536 35.82 -21.93 -7.77
C LEU A 536 35.97 -22.70 -6.46
N PHE A 537 37.13 -22.63 -5.79
CA PHE A 537 37.39 -23.32 -4.50
C PHE A 537 37.98 -22.37 -3.47
N SER A 538 37.62 -22.57 -2.20
CA SER A 538 38.36 -22.00 -1.07
C SER A 538 39.27 -23.06 -0.48
N ASP A 539 40.56 -22.79 -0.31
CA ASP A 539 41.43 -23.67 0.46
C ASP A 539 41.18 -23.52 1.96
N THR A 540 41.81 -24.41 2.73
CA THR A 540 41.57 -24.64 4.15
C THR A 540 41.47 -23.34 4.95
N ARG A 541 40.28 -23.10 5.52
CA ARG A 541 40.07 -22.04 6.52
C ARG A 541 40.88 -22.36 7.77
N VAL A 542 41.90 -21.56 8.08
CA VAL A 542 42.70 -21.67 9.30
C VAL A 542 42.22 -20.66 10.32
N THR A 543 41.80 -21.12 11.49
CA THR A 543 41.40 -20.27 12.61
C THR A 543 42.44 -20.36 13.71
N SER A 544 42.96 -19.22 14.17
CA SER A 544 43.92 -19.12 15.25
C SER A 544 43.36 -18.31 16.42
N PHE A 545 43.90 -18.58 17.60
CA PHE A 545 43.45 -18.02 18.87
C PHE A 545 44.60 -17.38 19.63
N GLU A 546 44.36 -16.18 20.15
CA GLU A 546 45.23 -15.52 21.13
C GLU A 546 44.50 -15.48 22.47
N ASN A 547 45.15 -15.91 23.55
CA ASN A 547 44.53 -16.17 24.86
C ASN A 547 43.43 -17.25 24.80
N ALA A 548 43.67 -18.36 24.10
CA ALA A 548 42.78 -19.52 24.15
C ALA A 548 42.73 -20.13 25.55
N VAL A 549 41.65 -20.86 25.85
CA VAL A 549 41.58 -21.67 27.07
C VAL A 549 42.18 -23.04 26.76
N LEU A 550 43.28 -23.37 27.43
CA LEU A 550 43.83 -24.71 27.47
C LEU A 550 42.95 -25.60 28.35
N VAL A 551 42.63 -26.79 27.87
CA VAL A 551 41.85 -27.81 28.60
C VAL A 551 42.56 -29.16 28.54
N ALA A 552 42.33 -30.01 29.53
CA ALA A 552 42.84 -31.39 29.51
C ALA A 552 42.35 -32.16 28.26
N GLY A 553 43.28 -32.83 27.59
CA GLY A 553 42.99 -33.81 26.54
C GLY A 553 42.43 -35.12 27.14
N PRO A 554 41.83 -36.01 26.32
CA PRO A 554 41.39 -37.31 26.81
C PRO A 554 42.58 -38.10 27.38
N PRO A 555 42.39 -38.90 28.45
CA PRO A 555 43.47 -39.73 29.00
C PRO A 555 43.99 -40.65 27.90
N ALA A 556 45.33 -40.76 27.79
CA ALA A 556 45.95 -41.73 26.90
C ALA A 556 45.52 -43.13 27.35
N SER A 557 44.69 -43.81 26.57
CA SER A 557 44.50 -45.25 26.71
C SER A 557 45.84 -45.90 26.38
N GLY A 558 46.35 -46.72 27.30
CA GLY A 558 47.68 -47.34 27.22
C GLY A 558 47.88 -48.39 26.13
N ASP A 559 47.15 -48.34 25.01
CA ASP A 559 47.19 -49.36 23.94
C ASP A 559 47.34 -48.76 22.51
N ASP A 560 47.90 -47.57 22.35
CA ASP A 560 48.19 -47.03 21.00
C ASP A 560 49.65 -47.22 20.62
N ALA A 561 49.99 -48.43 20.18
CA ALA A 561 51.08 -48.64 19.23
C ALA A 561 50.70 -48.01 17.87
N PRO A 562 51.65 -47.49 17.07
CA PRO A 562 51.33 -46.82 15.82
C PRO A 562 50.79 -47.82 14.79
N VAL A 563 49.47 -47.87 14.59
CA VAL A 563 48.86 -48.65 13.51
C VAL A 563 48.93 -47.87 12.21
N THR A 564 49.74 -48.38 11.29
CA THR A 564 49.69 -48.04 9.87
C THR A 564 48.44 -48.59 9.22
N SER A 565 47.88 -47.81 8.29
CA SER A 565 46.95 -48.18 7.21
C SER A 565 45.46 -48.37 7.51
N LYS A 566 44.69 -47.54 6.79
CA LYS A 566 43.43 -47.82 6.07
C LYS A 566 42.57 -48.98 6.59
N GLU A 567 41.47 -48.66 7.28
CA GLU A 567 40.13 -49.10 6.89
C GLU A 567 39.01 -48.36 7.65
N LYS A 568 37.95 -48.01 6.93
CA LYS A 568 36.77 -47.33 7.45
C LYS A 568 35.71 -48.37 7.79
N SER A 569 35.33 -48.48 9.07
CA SER A 569 34.02 -48.98 9.46
C SER A 569 33.49 -48.18 10.66
N ALA A 570 32.29 -47.63 10.47
CA ALA A 570 31.71 -46.58 11.29
C ALA A 570 30.75 -47.16 12.34
N THR A 571 31.22 -47.28 13.57
CA THR A 571 30.40 -47.06 14.77
C THR A 571 31.05 -45.93 15.56
N LYS A 572 30.59 -44.70 15.31
CA LYS A 572 31.08 -43.48 15.99
C LYS A 572 30.70 -43.52 17.48
N LYS A 573 31.54 -44.14 18.32
CA LYS A 573 31.62 -43.76 19.73
C LYS A 573 32.15 -42.33 19.76
N THR A 574 31.31 -41.39 20.21
CA THR A 574 31.71 -40.01 20.44
C THR A 574 32.82 -40.01 21.50
N PRO A 575 33.99 -39.39 21.25
CA PRO A 575 35.05 -39.33 22.25
C PRO A 575 34.51 -38.61 23.50
N ARG A 576 34.79 -39.16 24.69
CA ARG A 576 34.34 -38.62 25.98
C ARG A 576 34.98 -37.24 26.18
N SER A 577 34.17 -36.19 26.18
CA SER A 577 34.62 -34.83 26.51
C SER A 577 35.10 -34.79 27.97
N THR A 578 36.26 -34.18 28.23
CA THR A 578 36.69 -33.84 29.59
C THR A 578 35.70 -32.85 30.23
N ALA A 579 35.58 -32.89 31.55
CA ALA A 579 34.65 -32.06 32.30
C ALA A 579 35.00 -30.56 32.20
N GLY A 580 36.30 -30.22 32.16
CA GLY A 580 36.79 -28.86 31.88
C GLY A 580 36.35 -28.36 30.50
N LYS A 581 36.56 -29.14 29.44
CA LYS A 581 36.13 -28.80 28.07
C LYS A 581 34.61 -28.58 27.99
N SER A 582 33.83 -29.48 28.59
CA SER A 582 32.37 -29.36 28.63
C SER A 582 31.88 -28.09 29.34
N ARG A 583 32.56 -27.68 30.42
CA ARG A 583 32.22 -26.47 31.19
C ARG A 583 32.35 -25.19 30.38
N PHE A 584 33.45 -25.02 29.64
CA PHE A 584 33.64 -23.85 28.77
C PHE A 584 32.72 -23.88 27.55
N LEU A 585 32.57 -25.03 26.88
CA LEU A 585 31.63 -25.16 25.76
C LEU A 585 30.20 -24.77 26.17
N LYS A 586 29.77 -25.16 27.37
CA LYS A 586 28.49 -24.74 27.95
C LYS A 586 28.44 -23.22 28.14
N ALA A 587 29.45 -22.60 28.75
CA ALA A 587 29.49 -21.15 28.96
C ALA A 587 29.48 -20.36 27.64
N PHE A 588 30.21 -20.81 26.62
CA PHE A 588 30.19 -20.22 25.28
C PHE A 588 28.81 -20.34 24.63
N ALA A 589 28.19 -21.52 24.73
CA ALA A 589 26.85 -21.75 24.18
C ALA A 589 25.79 -20.87 24.86
N GLU A 590 25.82 -20.74 26.19
CA GLU A 590 24.90 -19.87 26.95
C GLU A 590 25.02 -18.40 26.53
N PHE A 591 26.25 -17.91 26.33
CA PHE A 591 26.46 -16.55 25.84
C PHE A 591 25.95 -16.38 24.40
N ARG A 592 26.36 -17.27 23.48
CA ARG A 592 25.96 -17.25 22.05
C ARG A 592 24.45 -17.35 21.87
N ASP A 593 23.78 -18.08 22.75
CA ASP A 593 22.33 -18.22 22.74
C ASP A 593 21.62 -16.88 22.95
N LEU A 594 22.13 -15.99 23.81
CA LEU A 594 21.52 -14.68 24.07
C LEU A 594 22.10 -13.54 23.22
N PHE A 595 23.39 -13.61 22.88
CA PHE A 595 24.13 -12.53 22.22
C PHE A 595 24.81 -12.99 20.92
N PRO A 596 24.04 -13.24 19.85
CA PRO A 596 24.63 -13.41 18.53
C PRO A 596 25.21 -12.09 18.03
N MET A 597 26.27 -12.13 17.22
CA MET A 597 26.85 -10.91 16.64
C MET A 597 25.92 -10.27 15.60
N ALA A 598 25.20 -11.07 14.83
CA ALA A 598 24.16 -10.64 13.90
C ALA A 598 22.87 -11.46 14.10
N LEU A 599 21.71 -10.82 13.91
CA LEU A 599 20.42 -11.51 13.94
C LEU A 599 20.05 -12.11 12.58
N CYS A 600 20.47 -11.45 11.49
CA CYS A 600 20.29 -11.95 10.14
C CYS A 600 21.30 -11.39 9.12
N TYR A 601 21.41 -12.06 7.97
CA TYR A 601 22.01 -11.49 6.76
C TYR A 601 20.98 -10.61 6.04
N SER A 602 21.16 -9.29 6.13
CA SER A 602 20.14 -8.31 5.69
C SER A 602 20.24 -7.90 4.23
N GLN A 603 21.37 -8.19 3.58
CA GLN A 603 21.58 -7.83 2.19
C GLN A 603 20.77 -8.70 1.23
N ILE A 604 20.52 -9.96 1.59
CA ILE A 604 19.80 -11.00 0.81
C ILE A 604 20.46 -11.38 -0.51
N VAL A 605 20.73 -10.40 -1.38
CA VAL A 605 21.47 -10.56 -2.64
C VAL A 605 22.95 -10.28 -2.38
N PRO A 606 23.86 -11.27 -2.44
CA PRO A 606 25.29 -11.06 -2.18
C PRO A 606 25.98 -10.12 -3.19
N VAL A 607 27.07 -9.45 -2.80
CA VAL A 607 27.83 -8.54 -3.71
C VAL A 607 28.87 -9.27 -4.58
N ASP A 608 29.23 -10.52 -4.24
CA ASP A 608 30.52 -11.10 -4.68
C ASP A 608 30.45 -12.30 -5.66
N GLU A 609 31.32 -12.12 -6.66
CA GLU A 609 32.08 -13.06 -7.51
C GLU A 609 31.46 -13.60 -8.81
N VAL A 610 32.26 -13.46 -9.87
CA VAL A 610 32.15 -14.07 -11.21
C VAL A 610 31.69 -15.53 -11.05
N LEU A 611 30.50 -15.85 -11.58
CA LEU A 611 29.81 -17.15 -11.46
C LEU A 611 29.13 -17.43 -10.10
N THR A 612 28.31 -16.49 -9.59
CA THR A 612 27.56 -16.68 -8.34
C THR A 612 26.43 -17.73 -8.49
N MET A 613 26.57 -18.85 -7.79
CA MET A 613 25.52 -19.89 -7.67
C MET A 613 24.41 -19.58 -6.65
N THR A 614 24.56 -18.51 -5.87
CA THR A 614 23.66 -18.11 -4.77
C THR A 614 23.17 -16.68 -4.99
N LEU A 615 22.00 -16.51 -5.60
CA LEU A 615 21.39 -15.20 -5.82
C LEU A 615 20.69 -14.64 -4.58
N PHE A 616 20.02 -15.51 -3.81
CA PHE A 616 19.32 -15.14 -2.57
C PHE A 616 19.82 -15.99 -1.40
N HIS A 617 20.36 -15.33 -0.38
CA HIS A 617 20.87 -15.98 0.83
C HIS A 617 20.00 -15.65 2.04
N ARG A 618 19.42 -16.69 2.65
CA ARG A 618 18.60 -16.58 3.85
C ARG A 618 19.37 -17.10 5.06
N GLU A 619 19.66 -16.21 6.00
CA GLU A 619 20.21 -16.57 7.31
C GLU A 619 19.61 -15.66 8.37
N ASP A 620 18.47 -16.05 8.94
CA ASP A 620 17.66 -15.26 9.88
C ASP A 620 17.24 -16.07 11.13
N GLY A 621 17.93 -17.18 11.39
CA GLY A 621 17.60 -18.10 12.49
C GLY A 621 17.70 -17.44 13.87
N HIS A 622 18.68 -16.56 14.07
CA HIS A 622 18.83 -15.81 15.31
C HIS A 622 17.69 -14.81 15.51
N LEU A 623 17.32 -14.06 14.46
CA LEU A 623 16.14 -13.20 14.47
C LEU A 623 14.88 -13.98 14.86
N SER A 624 14.61 -15.09 14.16
CA SER A 624 13.42 -15.93 14.39
C SER A 624 13.36 -16.49 15.81
N ARG A 625 14.49 -16.94 16.36
CA ARG A 625 14.57 -17.54 17.70
C ARG A 625 14.39 -16.50 18.82
N LEU A 626 15.00 -15.33 18.66
CA LEU A 626 15.10 -14.33 19.72
C LEU A 626 13.99 -13.28 19.67
N MET A 627 13.62 -12.82 18.48
CA MET A 627 12.78 -11.63 18.32
C MET A 627 11.33 -11.94 17.99
N LEU A 628 11.10 -12.89 17.08
CA LEU A 628 9.81 -13.05 16.42
C LEU A 628 8.82 -13.86 17.25
N THR A 629 7.55 -13.47 17.20
CA THR A 629 6.41 -14.33 17.58
C THR A 629 6.18 -15.43 16.54
N ALA A 630 5.34 -16.42 16.84
CA ALA A 630 4.98 -17.45 15.87
C ALA A 630 4.30 -16.87 14.62
N SER A 631 3.49 -15.82 14.77
CA SER A 631 2.85 -15.13 13.65
C SER A 631 3.84 -14.37 12.78
N GLU A 632 4.76 -13.63 13.40
CA GLU A 632 5.80 -12.89 12.67
C GLU A 632 6.79 -13.83 11.97
N ARG A 633 7.10 -14.98 12.57
CA ARG A 633 7.93 -16.01 11.92
C ARG A 633 7.23 -16.57 10.68
N ARG A 634 5.94 -16.91 10.78
CA ARG A 634 5.16 -17.34 9.61
C ARG A 634 5.14 -16.27 8.52
N GLN A 635 4.90 -15.01 8.88
CA GLN A 635 4.97 -13.89 7.93
C GLN A 635 6.31 -13.83 7.20
N LEU A 636 7.44 -13.96 7.92
CA LEU A 636 8.76 -13.95 7.30
C LEU A 636 8.99 -15.19 6.40
N ASP A 637 8.56 -16.37 6.85
CA ASP A 637 8.63 -17.60 6.06
C ASP A 637 7.81 -17.48 4.75
N ASP A 638 6.63 -16.87 4.82
CA ASP A 638 5.78 -16.59 3.67
C ASP A 638 6.45 -15.62 2.69
N LEU A 639 7.02 -14.51 3.18
CA LEU A 639 7.75 -13.56 2.32
C LEU A 639 8.90 -14.23 1.56
N TRP A 640 9.67 -15.10 2.22
CA TRP A 640 10.75 -15.86 1.58
C TRP A 640 10.23 -16.91 0.59
N ARG A 641 9.11 -17.57 0.92
CA ARG A 641 8.44 -18.53 0.03
C ARG A 641 7.93 -17.82 -1.23
N GLU A 642 7.35 -16.64 -1.08
CA GLU A 642 6.91 -15.79 -2.20
C GLU A 642 8.09 -15.26 -3.03
N LEU A 643 9.18 -14.78 -2.41
CA LEU A 643 10.38 -14.38 -3.14
C LEU A 643 10.91 -15.53 -4.00
N ARG A 644 11.01 -16.74 -3.43
CA ARG A 644 11.45 -17.95 -4.15
C ARG A 644 10.52 -18.26 -5.32
N PHE A 645 9.21 -18.14 -5.12
CA PHE A 645 8.20 -18.41 -6.13
C PHE A 645 8.26 -17.41 -7.29
N VAL A 646 8.18 -16.12 -6.96
CA VAL A 646 8.13 -15.02 -7.94
C VAL A 646 9.42 -14.95 -8.76
N SER A 647 10.57 -15.21 -8.16
CA SER A 647 11.86 -15.11 -8.84
C SER A 647 12.23 -16.30 -9.73
N ASP A 648 11.52 -17.44 -9.60
CA ASP A 648 11.91 -18.73 -10.18
C ASP A 648 13.35 -19.16 -9.86
N TRP A 649 13.90 -18.65 -8.75
CA TRP A 649 15.31 -18.82 -8.45
C TRP A 649 15.79 -20.28 -8.44
N PRO A 650 15.08 -21.26 -7.85
CA PRO A 650 15.51 -22.65 -7.87
C PRO A 650 15.71 -23.22 -9.29
N LEU A 651 14.95 -22.74 -10.27
CA LEU A 651 15.11 -23.14 -11.68
C LEU A 651 16.29 -22.42 -12.32
N LYS A 652 16.41 -21.10 -12.11
CA LYS A 652 17.53 -20.29 -12.61
C LYS A 652 18.88 -20.78 -12.07
N LYS A 653 18.90 -21.31 -10.85
CA LYS A 653 20.07 -21.94 -10.23
C LYS A 653 20.53 -23.20 -10.98
N VAL A 654 19.63 -23.95 -11.60
CA VAL A 654 19.99 -25.08 -12.48
C VAL A 654 20.71 -24.55 -13.72
N THR A 655 20.15 -23.53 -14.38
CA THR A 655 20.79 -22.91 -15.55
C THR A 655 22.19 -22.38 -15.22
N ALA A 656 22.33 -21.69 -14.09
CA ALA A 656 23.62 -21.22 -13.62
C ALA A 656 24.59 -22.38 -13.32
N MET A 657 24.10 -23.51 -12.79
CA MET A 657 24.91 -24.70 -12.54
C MET A 657 25.39 -25.36 -13.84
N GLU A 658 24.52 -25.53 -14.83
CA GLU A 658 24.89 -26.16 -16.10
C GLU A 658 25.93 -25.31 -16.84
N LEU A 659 25.72 -23.99 -16.91
CA LEU A 659 26.69 -23.06 -17.51
C LEU A 659 28.04 -23.11 -16.76
N LEU A 660 28.01 -23.18 -15.43
CA LEU A 660 29.21 -23.34 -14.63
C LEU A 660 29.94 -24.63 -14.97
N MET A 661 29.22 -25.76 -15.10
CA MET A 661 29.84 -27.03 -15.41
C MET A 661 30.41 -27.08 -16.83
N GLU A 662 29.75 -26.48 -17.82
CA GLU A 662 30.22 -26.37 -19.20
C GLU A 662 31.54 -25.59 -19.30
N VAL A 663 31.62 -24.41 -18.65
CA VAL A 663 32.86 -23.60 -18.61
C VAL A 663 34.01 -24.39 -17.97
N MET A 664 33.71 -25.25 -17.00
CA MET A 664 34.70 -25.98 -16.21
C MET A 664 35.22 -27.24 -16.89
N GLU A 665 34.40 -27.87 -17.73
CA GLU A 665 34.75 -29.07 -18.48
C GLU A 665 35.93 -28.82 -19.45
N GLY A 666 36.01 -27.62 -20.04
CA GLY A 666 37.05 -27.24 -21.00
C GLY A 666 38.35 -26.66 -20.42
N VAL A 667 38.36 -26.25 -19.14
CA VAL A 667 39.48 -25.46 -18.56
C VAL A 667 40.19 -26.18 -17.41
N ASN A 668 39.49 -26.96 -16.58
CA ASN A 668 40.11 -27.58 -15.40
C ASN A 668 39.36 -28.82 -14.86
N GLN A 669 39.67 -30.02 -15.39
CA GLN A 669 39.03 -31.28 -14.96
C GLN A 669 39.13 -31.59 -13.46
N SER A 670 40.20 -31.13 -12.78
CA SER A 670 40.35 -31.33 -11.32
C SER A 670 39.27 -30.62 -10.51
N GLN A 671 38.69 -29.57 -11.11
CA GLN A 671 37.69 -28.70 -10.51
C GLN A 671 36.25 -29.05 -10.91
N TYR A 672 36.05 -29.86 -11.95
CA TYR A 672 34.74 -30.31 -12.40
C TYR A 672 34.11 -31.36 -11.47
N LYS A 673 34.88 -32.39 -11.08
CA LYS A 673 34.36 -33.54 -10.30
C LYS A 673 33.65 -33.14 -8.99
N PRO A 674 34.14 -32.15 -8.21
CA PRO A 674 33.47 -31.70 -6.99
C PRO A 674 32.09 -31.03 -7.21
N LEU A 675 31.76 -30.58 -8.44
CA LEU A 675 30.47 -29.95 -8.74
C LEU A 675 29.33 -30.96 -8.90
N ILE A 676 29.64 -32.23 -9.22
CA ILE A 676 28.63 -33.27 -9.49
C ILE A 676 27.63 -33.45 -8.32
N PRO A 677 28.07 -33.58 -7.03
CA PRO A 677 27.14 -33.65 -5.91
C PRO A 677 26.27 -32.39 -5.74
N ILE A 678 26.84 -31.20 -5.99
CA ILE A 678 26.13 -29.92 -5.86
C ILE A 678 25.07 -29.80 -6.96
N ARG A 679 25.37 -30.28 -8.18
CA ARG A 679 24.40 -30.37 -9.27
C ARG A 679 23.25 -31.28 -8.90
N GLY A 680 23.53 -32.46 -8.34
CA GLY A 680 22.50 -33.38 -7.84
C GLY A 680 21.55 -32.73 -6.82
N LEU A 681 22.08 -31.96 -5.87
CA LEU A 681 21.26 -31.19 -4.91
C LEU A 681 20.45 -30.08 -5.58
N THR A 682 21.04 -29.37 -6.54
CA THR A 682 20.39 -28.29 -7.28
C THR A 682 19.22 -28.82 -8.11
N LEU A 683 19.41 -29.95 -8.80
CA LEU A 683 18.34 -30.63 -9.53
C LEU A 683 17.22 -31.10 -8.61
N LYS A 684 17.55 -31.65 -7.44
CA LYS A 684 16.54 -32.05 -6.43
C LYS A 684 15.75 -30.84 -5.91
N GLU A 685 16.42 -29.73 -5.64
CA GLU A 685 15.78 -28.48 -5.20
C GLU A 685 14.83 -27.92 -6.28
N ALA A 686 15.26 -27.94 -7.54
CA ALA A 686 14.44 -27.55 -8.68
C ALA A 686 13.22 -28.47 -8.85
N ALA A 687 13.38 -29.79 -8.73
CA ALA A 687 12.28 -30.75 -8.82
C ALA A 687 11.24 -30.60 -7.69
N ILE A 688 11.67 -30.26 -6.47
CA ILE A 688 10.75 -29.89 -5.39
C ILE A 688 9.98 -28.63 -5.77
N PHE A 689 10.68 -27.60 -6.24
CA PHE A 689 10.06 -26.33 -6.61
C PHE A 689 9.08 -26.46 -7.79
N GLN A 690 9.36 -27.30 -8.78
CA GLN A 690 8.42 -27.58 -9.86
C GLN A 690 7.12 -28.21 -9.35
N ARG A 691 7.21 -29.15 -8.40
CA ARG A 691 6.03 -29.72 -7.75
C ARG A 691 5.24 -28.68 -6.94
N ASP A 692 5.94 -27.74 -6.30
CA ASP A 692 5.29 -26.63 -5.59
C ASP A 692 4.56 -25.70 -6.58
N LYS A 693 5.16 -25.36 -7.72
CA LYS A 693 4.49 -24.60 -8.80
C LYS A 693 3.25 -25.32 -9.32
N GLN A 694 3.36 -26.63 -9.58
CA GLN A 694 2.24 -27.47 -10.01
C GLN A 694 1.10 -27.50 -8.98
N ARG A 695 1.42 -27.60 -7.69
CA ARG A 695 0.43 -27.57 -6.61
C ARG A 695 -0.31 -26.23 -6.55
N ALA A 696 0.40 -25.12 -6.76
CA ALA A 696 -0.17 -23.77 -6.74
C ALA A 696 -1.14 -23.50 -7.91
N GLU A 697 -1.02 -24.22 -9.04
CA GLU A 697 -1.81 -23.96 -10.25
C GLU A 697 -3.32 -23.95 -9.99
N SER A 698 -3.80 -24.91 -9.19
CA SER A 698 -5.22 -25.01 -8.82
C SER A 698 -5.69 -23.81 -7.99
N GLY A 699 -4.85 -23.35 -7.05
CA GLY A 699 -5.10 -22.17 -6.24
C GLY A 699 -5.17 -20.90 -7.06
N HIS A 700 -4.33 -20.77 -8.09
CA HIS A 700 -4.40 -19.65 -9.04
C HIS A 700 -5.73 -19.63 -9.80
N LEU A 701 -6.17 -20.77 -10.32
CA LEU A 701 -7.46 -20.84 -11.03
C LEU A 701 -8.63 -20.50 -10.10
N VAL A 702 -8.60 -20.96 -8.84
CA VAL A 702 -9.60 -20.57 -7.82
C VAL A 702 -9.56 -19.06 -7.57
N ALA A 703 -8.38 -18.45 -7.47
CA ALA A 703 -8.23 -17.00 -7.32
C ALA A 703 -8.79 -16.22 -8.52
N VAL A 704 -8.63 -16.73 -9.75
CA VAL A 704 -9.27 -16.15 -10.95
C VAL A 704 -10.79 -16.24 -10.88
N LEU A 705 -11.34 -17.36 -10.39
CA LEU A 705 -12.80 -17.51 -10.24
C LEU A 705 -13.36 -16.59 -9.16
N ASP A 706 -12.66 -16.39 -8.03
CA ASP A 706 -13.04 -15.40 -7.03
C ASP A 706 -13.00 -13.97 -7.60
N LEU A 707 -11.92 -13.63 -8.33
CA LEU A 707 -11.81 -12.35 -9.03
C LEU A 707 -12.98 -12.16 -10.00
N ALA A 708 -13.34 -13.20 -10.76
CA ALA A 708 -14.45 -13.15 -11.70
C ALA A 708 -15.81 -12.95 -11.00
N GLY A 709 -16.05 -13.63 -9.87
CA GLY A 709 -17.27 -13.41 -9.09
C GLY A 709 -17.38 -11.97 -8.56
N ARG A 710 -16.26 -11.38 -8.10
CA ARG A 710 -16.21 -9.97 -7.72
C ARG A 710 -16.42 -9.05 -8.92
N ALA A 711 -15.76 -9.33 -10.04
CA ALA A 711 -15.85 -8.55 -11.27
C ALA A 711 -17.26 -8.55 -11.86
N TYR A 712 -17.93 -9.70 -11.86
CA TYR A 712 -19.30 -9.87 -12.36
C TYR A 712 -20.36 -9.46 -11.33
N ARG A 713 -19.93 -9.08 -10.11
CA ARG A 713 -20.73 -8.45 -9.03
C ARG A 713 -21.77 -9.38 -8.40
N ARG A 714 -21.70 -10.66 -8.69
CA ARG A 714 -22.57 -11.73 -8.18
C ARG A 714 -21.83 -13.07 -8.19
N PRO A 715 -22.34 -14.10 -7.50
CA PRO A 715 -21.86 -15.45 -7.67
C PRO A 715 -21.82 -15.85 -9.15
N LEU A 716 -20.75 -16.53 -9.56
CA LEU A 716 -20.63 -17.07 -10.90
C LEU A 716 -21.72 -18.11 -11.14
N ARG A 717 -22.31 -18.11 -12.34
CA ARG A 717 -23.16 -19.21 -12.76
C ARG A 717 -22.31 -20.46 -13.03
N ARG A 718 -22.97 -21.62 -13.07
CA ARG A 718 -22.31 -22.91 -13.35
C ARG A 718 -21.66 -22.92 -14.74
N ASP A 719 -22.34 -22.37 -15.75
CA ASP A 719 -21.82 -22.21 -17.11
C ASP A 719 -20.62 -21.26 -17.16
N GLU A 720 -20.66 -20.11 -16.46
CA GLU A 720 -19.54 -19.16 -16.41
C GLU A 720 -18.30 -19.77 -15.74
N THR A 721 -18.51 -20.57 -14.70
CA THR A 721 -17.43 -21.31 -14.05
C THR A 721 -16.83 -22.37 -14.97
N ALA A 722 -17.68 -23.11 -15.68
CA ALA A 722 -17.25 -24.12 -16.64
C ALA A 722 -16.51 -23.48 -17.83
N GLU A 723 -16.97 -22.35 -18.34
CA GLU A 723 -16.33 -21.60 -19.44
C GLU A 723 -14.92 -21.14 -19.06
N LEU A 724 -14.73 -20.53 -17.89
CA LEU A 724 -13.42 -20.05 -17.45
C LEU A 724 -12.44 -21.20 -17.19
N LYS A 725 -12.91 -22.30 -16.58
CA LYS A 725 -12.10 -23.51 -16.39
C LYS A 725 -11.76 -24.17 -17.73
N GLY A 726 -12.74 -24.24 -18.63
CA GLY A 726 -12.58 -24.81 -19.97
C GLY A 726 -11.59 -24.03 -20.83
N LEU A 727 -11.65 -22.69 -20.79
CA LEU A 727 -10.66 -21.83 -21.44
C LEU A 727 -9.24 -22.09 -20.91
N TYR A 728 -9.09 -22.13 -19.59
CA TYR A 728 -7.79 -22.45 -18.98
C TYR A 728 -7.29 -23.83 -19.45
N ALA A 729 -8.12 -24.87 -19.39
CA ALA A 729 -7.75 -26.22 -19.84
C ALA A 729 -7.35 -26.24 -21.32
N GLN A 730 -8.15 -25.62 -22.20
CA GLN A 730 -7.87 -25.52 -23.62
C GLN A 730 -6.52 -24.86 -23.91
N LEU A 731 -6.19 -23.77 -23.20
CA LEU A 731 -4.88 -23.10 -23.35
C LEU A 731 -3.73 -24.03 -22.94
N ARG A 732 -3.90 -24.79 -21.84
CA ARG A 732 -2.89 -25.75 -21.40
C ARG A 732 -2.73 -26.90 -22.40
N ASP A 733 -3.81 -27.40 -22.99
CA ASP A 733 -3.79 -28.44 -24.03
C ASP A 733 -3.09 -27.97 -25.31
N GLN A 734 -3.17 -26.66 -25.62
CA GLN A 734 -2.45 -26.02 -26.72
C GLN A 734 -0.96 -25.73 -26.40
N GLY A 735 -0.46 -26.15 -25.24
CA GLY A 735 0.93 -25.96 -24.84
C GLY A 735 1.26 -24.59 -24.23
N VAL A 736 0.26 -23.72 -24.01
CA VAL A 736 0.47 -22.42 -23.34
C VAL A 736 0.88 -22.66 -21.90
N LEU A 737 1.95 -22.00 -21.44
CA LEU A 737 2.45 -22.14 -20.07
C LEU A 737 1.41 -21.66 -19.03
N HIS A 738 1.42 -22.27 -17.84
CA HIS A 738 0.45 -22.02 -16.78
C HIS A 738 0.26 -20.51 -16.47
N ASP A 739 1.38 -19.81 -16.27
CA ASP A 739 1.45 -18.38 -16.01
C ASP A 739 0.74 -17.53 -17.07
N GLU A 740 0.92 -17.86 -18.35
CA GLU A 740 0.30 -17.16 -19.46
C GLU A 740 -1.18 -17.53 -19.58
N ALA A 741 -1.53 -18.83 -19.41
CA ALA A 741 -2.90 -19.30 -19.43
C ALA A 741 -3.76 -18.65 -18.33
N ILE A 742 -3.23 -18.48 -17.11
CA ILE A 742 -3.88 -17.74 -16.03
C ILE A 742 -4.08 -16.27 -16.41
N ARG A 743 -3.06 -15.60 -16.96
CA ARG A 743 -3.19 -14.19 -17.39
C ARG A 743 -4.21 -14.03 -18.51
N MET A 744 -4.26 -14.93 -19.49
CA MET A 744 -5.28 -14.93 -20.53
C MET A 744 -6.69 -15.17 -19.97
N THR A 745 -6.82 -16.04 -18.96
CA THR A 745 -8.10 -16.27 -18.28
C THR A 745 -8.54 -15.03 -17.49
N ILE A 746 -7.61 -14.31 -16.83
CA ILE A 746 -7.88 -13.01 -16.21
C ILE A 746 -8.31 -11.98 -17.26
N ALA A 747 -7.63 -11.90 -18.40
CA ALA A 747 -8.02 -11.02 -19.49
C ALA A 747 -9.44 -11.32 -19.98
N ARG A 748 -9.83 -12.61 -20.09
CA ARG A 748 -11.20 -13.04 -20.42
C ARG A 748 -12.25 -12.47 -19.45
N VAL A 749 -11.93 -12.42 -18.14
CA VAL A 749 -12.82 -11.83 -17.12
C VAL A 749 -13.09 -10.35 -17.44
N PHE A 750 -12.04 -9.57 -17.74
CA PHE A 750 -12.15 -8.12 -17.96
C PHE A 750 -12.71 -7.72 -19.34
N VAL A 751 -12.96 -8.67 -20.23
CA VAL A 751 -13.65 -8.46 -21.53
C VAL A 751 -14.99 -9.17 -21.61
N SER A 752 -15.38 -9.87 -20.56
CA SER A 752 -16.65 -10.60 -20.52
C SER A 752 -17.83 -9.64 -20.55
N PRO A 753 -18.93 -9.95 -21.27
CA PRO A 753 -20.17 -9.19 -21.18
C PRO A 753 -20.69 -9.06 -19.75
N ALA A 754 -20.43 -10.06 -18.88
CA ALA A 754 -20.81 -10.02 -17.47
C ALA A 754 -20.03 -8.96 -16.67
N PHE A 755 -18.82 -8.61 -17.10
CA PHE A 755 -18.03 -7.52 -16.53
C PHE A 755 -18.34 -6.18 -17.18
N LEU A 756 -18.36 -6.12 -18.52
CA LEU A 756 -18.54 -4.89 -19.29
C LEU A 756 -19.94 -4.29 -19.15
N TYR A 757 -20.96 -5.11 -18.90
CA TYR A 757 -22.34 -4.66 -18.80
C TYR A 757 -22.96 -4.87 -17.41
N ARG A 758 -23.78 -3.91 -16.98
CA ARG A 758 -24.69 -4.03 -15.84
C ARG A 758 -25.97 -4.71 -16.32
N ARG A 759 -25.96 -6.05 -16.35
CA ARG A 759 -27.10 -6.87 -16.78
C ARG A 759 -28.06 -7.10 -15.62
N GLU A 760 -29.34 -6.92 -15.90
CA GLU A 760 -30.43 -7.17 -14.98
C GLU A 760 -31.41 -8.18 -15.60
N ARG A 761 -32.08 -8.98 -14.77
CA ARG A 761 -33.03 -10.01 -15.24
C ARG A 761 -34.38 -9.38 -15.56
N VAL A 762 -34.68 -9.17 -16.84
CA VAL A 762 -35.99 -8.68 -17.29
C VAL A 762 -37.08 -9.70 -16.94
N PRO A 763 -38.20 -9.29 -16.29
CA PRO A 763 -39.34 -10.18 -16.05
C PRO A 763 -40.13 -10.43 -17.34
N ASP A 764 -40.85 -11.56 -17.38
CA ASP A 764 -41.73 -11.91 -18.50
C ASP A 764 -43.02 -11.07 -18.47
N GLY A 765 -43.48 -10.63 -19.64
CA GLY A 765 -44.66 -9.75 -19.79
C GLY A 765 -44.39 -8.27 -19.48
N PRO A 766 -45.41 -7.40 -19.55
CA PRO A 766 -45.24 -5.95 -19.40
C PRO A 766 -45.13 -5.45 -17.94
N GLY A 767 -45.36 -6.31 -16.94
CA GLY A 767 -45.40 -5.94 -15.54
C GLY A 767 -44.04 -5.53 -14.95
N ALA A 768 -44.07 -4.75 -13.87
CA ALA A 768 -42.88 -4.44 -13.08
C ALA A 768 -42.54 -5.58 -12.11
N ALA A 769 -41.25 -5.86 -11.93
CA ALA A 769 -40.77 -6.82 -10.95
C ALA A 769 -39.57 -6.28 -10.17
N ALA A 770 -39.43 -6.72 -8.92
CA ALA A 770 -38.30 -6.37 -8.07
C ALA A 770 -36.97 -6.91 -8.62
N VAL A 771 -35.91 -6.12 -8.49
CA VAL A 771 -34.54 -6.56 -8.77
C VAL A 771 -33.98 -7.35 -7.59
N THR A 772 -33.05 -8.25 -7.86
CA THR A 772 -32.36 -9.06 -6.85
C THR A 772 -31.46 -8.23 -5.94
N GLY A 773 -31.12 -8.75 -4.76
CA GLY A 773 -30.18 -8.08 -3.84
C GLY A 773 -28.83 -7.74 -4.48
N HIS A 774 -28.32 -8.57 -5.40
CA HIS A 774 -27.08 -8.29 -6.15
C HIS A 774 -27.23 -7.15 -7.17
N GLU A 775 -28.41 -7.02 -7.79
CA GLU A 775 -28.72 -5.92 -8.70
C GLU A 775 -28.91 -4.61 -7.92
N VAL A 776 -29.57 -4.63 -6.75
CA VAL A 776 -29.63 -3.46 -5.84
C VAL A 776 -28.23 -3.03 -5.43
N ALA A 777 -27.37 -3.96 -4.99
CA ALA A 777 -25.97 -3.66 -4.65
C ALA A 777 -25.20 -3.04 -5.82
N THR A 778 -25.42 -3.55 -7.04
CA THR A 778 -24.80 -3.01 -8.25
C THR A 778 -25.32 -1.61 -8.55
N ARG A 779 -26.63 -1.38 -8.53
CA ARG A 779 -27.20 -0.04 -8.75
C ARG A 779 -26.66 0.96 -7.72
N LEU A 780 -26.65 0.58 -6.44
CA LEU A 780 -26.19 1.44 -5.34
C LEU A 780 -24.70 1.78 -5.44
N SER A 781 -23.85 0.78 -5.70
CA SER A 781 -22.39 0.97 -5.81
C SER A 781 -21.99 1.82 -7.01
N TYR A 782 -22.64 1.65 -8.17
CA TYR A 782 -22.36 2.50 -9.33
C TYR A 782 -22.97 3.89 -9.21
N PHE A 783 -24.10 4.04 -8.51
CA PHE A 783 -24.66 5.35 -8.19
C PHE A 783 -23.72 6.15 -7.29
N LEU A 784 -23.28 5.60 -6.15
CA LEU A 784 -22.52 6.37 -5.16
C LEU A 784 -21.00 6.36 -5.38
N TRP A 785 -20.45 5.27 -5.92
CA TRP A 785 -19.00 5.03 -6.00
C TRP A 785 -18.51 4.74 -7.42
N SER A 786 -19.38 4.80 -8.44
CA SER A 786 -19.04 4.55 -9.85
C SER A 786 -18.18 3.30 -10.05
N SER A 787 -18.42 2.25 -9.25
CA SER A 787 -17.60 1.04 -9.21
C SER A 787 -18.38 -0.12 -8.59
N GLY A 788 -17.80 -1.32 -8.61
CA GLY A 788 -18.40 -2.53 -8.05
C GLY A 788 -18.64 -2.48 -6.53
N PRO A 789 -19.58 -3.31 -6.03
CA PRO A 789 -19.88 -3.39 -4.61
C PRO A 789 -18.70 -3.97 -3.82
N ASP A 790 -18.43 -3.39 -2.65
CA ASP A 790 -17.39 -3.90 -1.74
C ASP A 790 -17.82 -5.22 -1.07
N ALA A 791 -16.93 -5.79 -0.25
CA ALA A 791 -17.18 -7.07 0.40
C ALA A 791 -18.41 -7.04 1.32
N GLU A 792 -18.59 -5.95 2.07
CA GLU A 792 -19.73 -5.77 2.97
C GLU A 792 -21.06 -5.69 2.20
N LEU A 793 -21.12 -4.87 1.15
CA LEU A 793 -22.33 -4.72 0.34
C LEU A 793 -22.66 -6.01 -0.42
N ARG A 794 -21.66 -6.75 -0.91
CA ARG A 794 -21.87 -8.08 -1.52
C ARG A 794 -22.40 -9.10 -0.52
N LYS A 795 -21.93 -9.08 0.73
CA LYS A 795 -22.44 -9.95 1.80
C LYS A 795 -23.88 -9.61 2.17
N ALA A 796 -24.21 -8.31 2.28
CA ALA A 796 -25.58 -7.85 2.51
C ALA A 796 -26.52 -8.25 1.35
N ALA A 797 -26.04 -8.17 0.10
CA ALA A 797 -26.78 -8.62 -1.08
C ALA A 797 -27.06 -10.14 -1.05
N ALA A 798 -26.05 -10.94 -0.75
CA ALA A 798 -26.15 -12.40 -0.72
C ALA A 798 -27.08 -12.92 0.40
N SER A 799 -27.22 -12.15 1.49
CA SER A 799 -28.10 -12.49 2.62
C SER A 799 -29.51 -11.93 2.49
N GLY A 800 -29.83 -11.23 1.39
CA GLY A 800 -31.15 -10.61 1.18
C GLY A 800 -31.39 -9.34 2.00
N LEU A 801 -30.44 -8.90 2.84
CA LEU A 801 -30.59 -7.74 3.71
C LEU A 801 -30.89 -6.45 2.92
N LEU A 802 -30.39 -6.32 1.69
CA LEU A 802 -30.63 -5.13 0.86
C LEU A 802 -32.08 -5.00 0.35
N LEU A 803 -32.92 -6.02 0.55
CA LEU A 803 -34.34 -5.95 0.24
C LEU A 803 -35.14 -5.30 1.37
N ASP A 804 -34.60 -5.30 2.60
CA ASP A 804 -35.14 -4.53 3.72
C ASP A 804 -34.70 -3.05 3.63
N GLU A 805 -35.65 -2.15 3.84
CA GLU A 805 -35.39 -0.72 3.65
C GLU A 805 -34.45 -0.14 4.71
N SER A 806 -34.57 -0.57 5.97
CA SER A 806 -33.72 -0.07 7.06
C SER A 806 -32.26 -0.46 6.85
N GLN A 807 -32.03 -1.70 6.38
CA GLN A 807 -30.71 -2.23 6.08
C GLN A 807 -30.12 -1.58 4.83
N LEU A 808 -30.93 -1.35 3.79
CA LEU A 808 -30.53 -0.61 2.60
C LEU A 808 -30.04 0.81 2.97
N LEU A 809 -30.83 1.56 3.75
CA LEU A 809 -30.45 2.91 4.19
C LEU A 809 -29.21 2.91 5.09
N THR A 810 -29.00 1.87 5.90
CA THR A 810 -27.76 1.70 6.67
C THR A 810 -26.54 1.61 5.74
N GLN A 811 -26.64 0.84 4.66
CA GLN A 811 -25.57 0.73 3.65
C GLN A 811 -25.38 2.04 2.88
N VAL A 812 -26.45 2.75 2.52
CA VAL A 812 -26.39 4.06 1.84
C VAL A 812 -25.60 5.06 2.68
N ARG A 813 -25.93 5.21 3.97
CA ARG A 813 -25.26 6.14 4.89
C ARG A 813 -23.79 5.78 5.11
N ARG A 814 -23.48 4.48 5.23
CA ARG A 814 -22.10 3.99 5.28
C ARG A 814 -21.32 4.40 4.04
N MET A 815 -21.91 4.18 2.86
CA MET A 815 -21.27 4.47 1.58
C MET A 815 -21.10 5.97 1.32
N GLN A 816 -22.06 6.79 1.77
CA GLN A 816 -21.99 8.25 1.70
C GLN A 816 -20.84 8.82 2.54
N ARG A 817 -20.53 8.22 3.69
CA ARG A 817 -19.41 8.63 4.55
C ARG A 817 -18.06 8.06 4.12
N HIS A 818 -18.03 7.13 3.16
CA HIS A 818 -16.81 6.51 2.70
C HIS A 818 -16.05 7.41 1.72
N PRO A 819 -14.70 7.44 1.72
CA PRO A 819 -13.91 8.29 0.82
C PRO A 819 -14.21 8.13 -0.68
N ARG A 820 -14.75 6.97 -1.10
CA ARG A 820 -15.17 6.73 -2.50
C ARG A 820 -16.35 7.59 -2.96
N ILE A 821 -17.10 8.22 -2.07
CA ILE A 821 -18.19 9.16 -2.43
C ILE A 821 -17.70 10.33 -3.27
N ARG A 822 -16.39 10.62 -3.22
CA ARG A 822 -15.71 11.52 -4.14
C ARG A 822 -16.01 11.23 -5.61
N ARG A 823 -16.24 9.96 -5.98
CA ARG A 823 -16.57 9.58 -7.36
C ARG A 823 -17.96 10.07 -7.77
N LEU A 824 -18.94 10.13 -6.87
CA LEU A 824 -20.21 10.81 -7.15
C LEU A 824 -19.99 12.31 -7.40
N ALA A 825 -19.13 12.97 -6.62
CA ALA A 825 -18.77 14.36 -6.88
C ALA A 825 -18.12 14.57 -8.26
N THR A 826 -17.25 13.66 -8.70
CA THR A 826 -16.58 13.72 -10.00
C THR A 826 -17.50 13.34 -11.17
N GLU A 827 -18.18 12.21 -11.09
CA GLU A 827 -18.93 11.62 -12.20
C GLU A 827 -20.35 12.14 -12.32
N PHE A 828 -20.99 12.51 -11.22
CA PHE A 828 -22.27 13.22 -11.26
C PHE A 828 -22.04 14.72 -11.15
N GLY A 829 -21.36 15.18 -10.10
CA GLY A 829 -21.25 16.61 -9.78
C GLY A 829 -20.56 17.43 -10.86
N CYS A 830 -19.36 17.03 -11.31
CA CYS A 830 -18.65 17.76 -12.35
C CYS A 830 -19.30 17.61 -13.75
N GLN A 831 -19.93 16.47 -14.05
CA GLN A 831 -20.68 16.32 -15.31
C GLN A 831 -21.94 17.19 -15.30
N TRP A 832 -22.69 17.21 -14.19
CA TRP A 832 -23.84 18.10 -14.01
C TRP A 832 -23.44 19.55 -14.22
N LEU A 833 -22.33 20.00 -13.64
CA LEU A 833 -21.86 21.38 -13.77
C LEU A 833 -21.13 21.68 -15.10
N HIS A 834 -21.03 20.70 -16.02
CA HIS A 834 -20.31 20.79 -17.30
C HIS A 834 -18.80 21.14 -17.17
N ILE A 835 -18.15 20.68 -16.10
CA ILE A 835 -16.71 20.90 -15.84
C ILE A 835 -15.91 19.59 -15.76
N HIS A 836 -16.50 18.43 -16.05
CA HIS A 836 -15.86 17.12 -15.95
C HIS A 836 -14.59 16.98 -16.81
N ASP A 837 -14.56 17.62 -17.97
CA ASP A 837 -13.43 17.63 -18.91
C ASP A 837 -12.53 18.87 -18.78
N PHE A 838 -12.75 19.69 -17.73
CA PHE A 838 -12.15 21.02 -17.59
C PHE A 838 -10.62 21.07 -17.77
N PRO A 839 -9.81 20.18 -17.15
CA PRO A 839 -8.36 20.16 -17.33
C PRO A 839 -7.89 19.93 -18.77
N ILE A 840 -8.70 19.24 -19.57
CA ILE A 840 -8.35 18.82 -20.93
C ILE A 840 -8.75 19.88 -21.94
N VAL A 841 -9.99 20.37 -21.86
CA VAL A 841 -10.59 21.21 -22.93
C VAL A 841 -10.49 22.71 -22.69
N SER A 842 -10.25 23.14 -21.45
CA SER A 842 -10.16 24.57 -21.15
C SER A 842 -8.75 25.06 -21.45
N LEU A 843 -8.62 25.84 -22.53
CA LEU A 843 -7.39 26.53 -22.90
C LEU A 843 -7.60 28.04 -22.80
N LYS A 844 -6.56 28.74 -22.31
CA LYS A 844 -6.57 30.18 -22.05
C LYS A 844 -5.33 30.81 -22.67
N SER A 845 -5.42 32.09 -22.99
CA SER A 845 -4.31 32.84 -23.58
C SER A 845 -3.12 32.87 -22.61
N GLU A 846 -2.01 32.25 -23.00
CA GLU A 846 -0.77 32.28 -22.21
C GLU A 846 -0.19 33.69 -22.10
N LYS A 847 -0.51 34.58 -23.05
CA LYS A 847 -0.15 35.99 -23.00
C LYS A 847 -0.82 36.71 -21.84
N HIS A 848 -2.11 36.46 -21.61
CA HIS A 848 -2.90 37.18 -20.59
C HIS A 848 -3.00 36.42 -19.26
N TYR A 849 -2.89 35.09 -19.29
CA TYR A 849 -3.10 34.21 -18.14
C TYR A 849 -2.03 33.09 -18.06
N PRO A 850 -0.72 33.42 -18.03
CA PRO A 850 0.37 32.43 -18.05
C PRO A 850 0.29 31.39 -16.90
N GLU A 851 -0.31 31.77 -15.77
CA GLU A 851 -0.51 30.93 -14.59
C GLU A 851 -1.59 29.85 -14.76
N PHE A 852 -2.50 29.98 -15.73
CA PHE A 852 -3.67 29.11 -15.86
C PHE A 852 -3.28 27.64 -16.06
N SER A 853 -2.23 27.37 -16.82
CA SER A 853 -1.71 26.02 -17.08
C SER A 853 -1.36 25.26 -15.80
N ARG A 854 -0.88 25.97 -14.76
CA ARG A 854 -0.52 25.42 -13.44
C ARG A 854 -1.69 25.41 -12.46
N LEU A 855 -2.76 26.15 -12.73
CA LEU A 855 -3.92 26.29 -11.83
C LEU A 855 -5.09 25.39 -12.22
N LYS A 856 -5.26 25.04 -13.51
CA LYS A 856 -6.47 24.37 -13.99
C LYS A 856 -6.80 23.06 -13.27
N ASP A 857 -5.78 22.27 -12.92
CA ASP A 857 -5.96 21.01 -12.18
C ASP A 857 -6.41 21.28 -10.74
N ASP A 858 -5.86 22.32 -10.11
CA ASP A 858 -6.27 22.73 -8.77
C ASP A 858 -7.72 23.26 -8.79
N MET A 859 -8.10 24.08 -9.77
CA MET A 859 -9.47 24.58 -9.92
C MET A 859 -10.49 23.44 -10.07
N TYR A 860 -10.11 22.39 -10.80
CA TYR A 860 -10.94 21.20 -10.93
C TYR A 860 -11.02 20.41 -9.62
N GLU A 861 -9.89 20.24 -8.95
CA GLU A 861 -9.78 19.57 -7.66
C GLU A 861 -10.59 20.27 -6.56
N GLU A 862 -10.60 21.61 -6.53
CA GLU A 862 -11.46 22.43 -5.65
C GLU A 862 -12.93 22.05 -5.82
N ALA A 863 -13.42 22.00 -7.06
CA ALA A 863 -14.82 21.67 -7.35
C ALA A 863 -15.16 20.25 -6.88
N ILE A 864 -14.28 19.27 -7.11
CA ILE A 864 -14.49 17.89 -6.64
C ILE A 864 -14.52 17.86 -5.11
N ARG A 865 -13.60 18.53 -4.42
CA ARG A 865 -13.55 18.56 -2.95
C ARG A 865 -14.79 19.23 -2.35
N PHE A 866 -15.20 20.35 -2.92
CA PHE A 866 -16.40 21.08 -2.52
C PHE A 866 -17.65 20.19 -2.60
N LEU A 867 -17.85 19.52 -3.73
CA LEU A 867 -18.99 18.63 -3.91
C LEU A 867 -18.87 17.33 -3.09
N SER A 868 -17.66 16.80 -2.91
CA SER A 868 -17.41 15.63 -2.07
C SER A 868 -17.79 15.89 -0.62
N ASP A 869 -17.42 17.05 -0.09
CA ASP A 869 -17.84 17.52 1.24
C ASP A 869 -19.35 17.72 1.31
N ALA A 870 -19.98 18.27 0.27
CA ALA A 870 -21.44 18.40 0.23
C ALA A 870 -22.16 17.04 0.38
N PHE A 871 -21.74 16.02 -0.36
CA PHE A 871 -22.33 14.68 -0.26
C PHE A 871 -21.96 13.97 1.05
N SER A 872 -20.68 13.93 1.42
CA SER A 872 -20.21 13.17 2.59
C SER A 872 -20.70 13.74 3.93
N SER A 873 -20.76 15.07 4.05
CA SER A 873 -21.20 15.77 5.26
C SER A 873 -22.71 16.03 5.30
N ASP A 874 -23.46 15.43 4.37
CA ASP A 874 -24.91 15.61 4.20
C ASP A 874 -25.35 17.07 4.27
N ARG A 875 -24.72 17.92 3.46
CA ARG A 875 -25.04 19.36 3.45
C ARG A 875 -26.39 19.60 2.80
N SER A 876 -26.99 20.74 3.11
CA SER A 876 -28.15 21.25 2.35
C SER A 876 -27.73 21.51 0.90
N LEU A 877 -28.59 21.15 -0.06
CA LEU A 877 -28.43 21.49 -1.47
C LEU A 877 -28.28 23.02 -1.66
N MET A 878 -28.84 23.84 -0.77
CA MET A 878 -28.68 25.30 -0.82
C MET A 878 -27.21 25.74 -0.71
N SER A 879 -26.39 24.98 0.03
CA SER A 879 -24.96 25.26 0.17
C SER A 879 -24.22 25.22 -1.16
N VAL A 880 -24.73 24.48 -2.17
CA VAL A 880 -24.18 24.49 -3.53
C VAL A 880 -24.24 25.89 -4.13
N LEU A 881 -25.23 26.73 -3.79
CA LEU A 881 -25.33 28.11 -4.25
C LEU A 881 -24.68 29.11 -3.29
N ASN A 882 -24.85 28.93 -1.98
CA ASN A 882 -24.60 29.98 -0.98
C ASN A 882 -23.57 29.64 0.11
N ALA A 883 -22.77 28.57 -0.08
CA ALA A 883 -21.71 28.21 0.86
C ALA A 883 -20.72 29.37 1.10
N ASP A 884 -20.33 29.51 2.37
CA ASP A 884 -19.35 30.50 2.81
C ASP A 884 -17.92 29.93 2.93
N HIS A 885 -17.64 28.88 2.18
CA HIS A 885 -16.37 28.16 2.27
C HIS A 885 -15.96 27.58 0.93
N THR A 886 -14.66 27.32 0.79
CA THR A 886 -14.11 26.53 -0.30
C THR A 886 -12.89 25.73 0.16
N PHE A 887 -12.27 24.99 -0.75
CA PHE A 887 -11.04 24.22 -0.51
C PHE A 887 -9.91 24.82 -1.33
N VAL A 888 -8.79 25.10 -0.69
CA VAL A 888 -7.61 25.69 -1.35
C VAL A 888 -6.36 24.91 -1.00
N ASN A 889 -5.47 24.79 -1.98
CA ASN A 889 -4.05 24.54 -1.77
C ASN A 889 -3.30 25.89 -1.82
N LYS A 890 -1.97 25.86 -1.66
CA LYS A 890 -1.14 27.08 -1.68
C LYS A 890 -1.33 27.93 -2.94
N ARG A 891 -1.42 27.30 -4.13
CA ARG A 891 -1.57 28.00 -5.42
C ARG A 891 -2.94 28.66 -5.56
N LEU A 892 -4.02 27.96 -5.22
CA LEU A 892 -5.36 28.53 -5.24
C LEU A 892 -5.57 29.61 -4.18
N ALA A 893 -4.98 29.45 -2.99
CA ALA A 893 -5.01 30.50 -1.97
C ALA A 893 -4.39 31.80 -2.49
N ALA A 894 -3.25 31.71 -3.19
CA ALA A 894 -2.66 32.85 -3.86
C ALA A 894 -3.54 33.42 -4.99
N PHE A 895 -4.12 32.54 -5.81
CA PHE A 895 -5.01 32.94 -6.89
C PHE A 895 -6.28 33.67 -6.40
N TYR A 896 -6.80 33.29 -5.23
CA TYR A 896 -7.96 33.92 -4.61
C TYR A 896 -7.64 35.10 -3.70
N GLY A 897 -6.36 35.41 -3.46
CA GLY A 897 -5.95 36.49 -2.56
C GLY A 897 -6.32 36.22 -1.11
N VAL A 898 -6.16 34.96 -0.68
CA VAL A 898 -6.49 34.46 0.66
C VAL A 898 -5.30 33.74 1.31
N GLN A 899 -4.09 34.27 1.14
CA GLN A 899 -2.85 33.69 1.67
C GLN A 899 -2.75 33.83 3.20
N GLU A 900 -3.58 34.66 3.82
CA GLU A 900 -3.66 34.84 5.27
C GLU A 900 -4.17 33.59 6.02
N PHE A 901 -4.81 32.65 5.32
CA PHE A 901 -5.19 31.38 5.92
C PHE A 901 -3.99 30.43 5.93
N GLU A 902 -3.75 29.78 7.08
CA GLU A 902 -2.73 28.75 7.19
C GLU A 902 -3.09 27.54 6.32
N VAL A 903 -2.47 27.48 5.14
CA VAL A 903 -2.54 26.34 4.20
C VAL A 903 -1.21 25.59 4.29
N PRO A 904 -1.22 24.25 4.41
CA PRO A 904 0.02 23.50 4.53
C PRO A 904 0.99 23.73 3.36
N GLU A 905 2.29 23.76 3.65
CA GLU A 905 3.33 24.05 2.64
C GLU A 905 3.62 22.87 1.71
N ALA A 906 3.31 21.66 2.15
CA ALA A 906 3.57 20.44 1.39
C ALA A 906 2.71 20.40 0.11
N GLU A 907 3.33 20.07 -1.01
CA GLU A 907 2.64 19.99 -2.30
C GLU A 907 1.54 18.92 -2.27
N GLY A 908 0.34 19.30 -2.72
CA GLY A 908 -0.83 18.41 -2.75
C GLY A 908 -1.65 18.39 -1.46
N GLU A 909 -1.28 19.14 -0.42
CA GLU A 909 -2.14 19.35 0.74
C GLU A 909 -3.19 20.44 0.52
N TRP A 910 -4.35 20.28 1.14
CA TRP A 910 -5.55 21.10 0.94
C TRP A 910 -6.18 21.47 2.26
N GLN A 911 -6.69 22.70 2.34
CA GLN A 911 -7.39 23.20 3.52
C GLN A 911 -8.78 23.71 3.17
N ARG A 912 -9.76 23.44 4.05
CA ARG A 912 -11.09 24.05 3.97
C ARG A 912 -11.04 25.43 4.62
N VAL A 913 -11.41 26.46 3.88
CA VAL A 913 -11.39 27.86 4.34
C VAL A 913 -12.81 28.42 4.39
N THR A 914 -13.16 29.14 5.46
CA THR A 914 -14.48 29.76 5.67
C THR A 914 -14.43 31.29 5.57
N GLY A 915 -15.57 31.97 5.47
CA GLY A 915 -15.66 33.42 5.27
C GLY A 915 -15.46 33.85 3.80
N MET A 916 -15.47 32.88 2.89
CA MET A 916 -15.12 33.04 1.48
C MET A 916 -16.15 33.82 0.67
N ARG A 917 -17.39 33.94 1.16
CA ARG A 917 -18.45 34.71 0.49
C ARG A 917 -18.11 36.18 0.37
N SER A 918 -17.46 36.76 1.39
CA SER A 918 -16.98 38.15 1.38
C SER A 918 -15.93 38.41 0.30
N ARG A 919 -15.24 37.36 -0.16
CA ARG A 919 -14.22 37.40 -1.22
C ARG A 919 -14.77 36.97 -2.58
N GLY A 920 -16.10 36.89 -2.74
CA GLY A 920 -16.73 36.43 -4.00
C GLY A 920 -16.55 34.94 -4.28
N ARG A 921 -16.22 34.13 -3.27
CA ARG A 921 -16.00 32.67 -3.37
C ARG A 921 -17.04 31.87 -2.60
N GLY A 922 -16.95 30.54 -2.67
CA GLY A 922 -17.87 29.58 -2.06
C GLY A 922 -19.12 29.27 -2.89
N GLY A 923 -19.56 28.02 -2.90
CA GLY A 923 -20.63 27.59 -3.81
C GLY A 923 -20.20 27.60 -5.29
N VAL A 924 -20.95 26.91 -6.13
CA VAL A 924 -20.56 26.62 -7.52
C VAL A 924 -20.52 27.85 -8.42
N LEU A 925 -21.19 28.94 -8.06
CA LEU A 925 -21.16 30.18 -8.83
C LEU A 925 -19.86 30.98 -8.64
N GLY A 926 -19.10 30.70 -7.57
CA GLY A 926 -17.84 31.39 -7.26
C GLY A 926 -16.59 30.55 -7.49
N LEU A 927 -16.74 29.29 -7.93
CA LEU A 927 -15.62 28.40 -8.26
C LEU A 927 -14.94 28.86 -9.56
N ALA A 928 -13.61 28.85 -9.59
CA ALA A 928 -12.88 29.28 -10.78
C ALA A 928 -13.19 28.40 -12.00
N ALA A 929 -13.33 27.08 -11.83
CA ALA A 929 -13.61 26.16 -12.93
C ALA A 929 -14.96 26.46 -13.63
N THR A 930 -16.02 26.77 -12.87
CA THR A 930 -17.35 27.07 -13.42
C THR A 930 -17.44 28.45 -14.06
N LEU A 931 -16.60 29.40 -13.65
CA LEU A 931 -16.48 30.72 -14.27
C LEU A 931 -15.61 30.69 -15.54
N ALA A 932 -14.53 29.90 -15.51
CA ALA A 932 -13.56 29.81 -16.59
C ALA A 932 -14.02 28.93 -17.76
N ARG A 933 -14.73 27.82 -17.49
CA ARG A 933 -15.23 26.89 -18.52
C ARG A 933 -16.14 27.57 -19.55
N PRO A 934 -17.13 28.39 -19.18
CA PRO A 934 -17.97 29.14 -20.13
C PRO A 934 -17.35 30.50 -20.52
N SER A 935 -16.03 30.57 -20.72
CA SER A 935 -15.32 31.79 -21.15
C SER A 935 -14.40 31.49 -22.34
N GLY A 936 -14.04 32.52 -23.13
CA GLY A 936 -13.10 32.39 -24.25
C GLY A 936 -11.65 32.19 -23.78
N ALA A 937 -10.68 32.24 -24.71
CA ALA A 937 -9.27 32.14 -24.37
C ALA A 937 -8.71 33.43 -23.75
N ALA A 938 -9.14 34.59 -24.28
CA ALA A 938 -8.66 35.92 -23.87
C ALA A 938 -9.81 36.88 -23.47
N ARG A 939 -11.02 36.36 -23.25
CA ARG A 939 -12.19 37.18 -22.91
C ARG A 939 -13.24 36.45 -22.08
N THR A 940 -14.01 37.20 -21.32
CA THR A 940 -15.24 36.69 -20.72
C THR A 940 -16.33 36.43 -21.77
N SER A 941 -17.38 35.72 -21.36
CA SER A 941 -18.56 35.50 -22.19
C SER A 941 -19.81 35.54 -21.32
N PRO A 942 -20.46 36.72 -21.17
CA PRO A 942 -21.71 36.85 -20.45
C PRO A 942 -22.78 35.88 -20.97
N ILE A 943 -22.84 35.70 -22.28
CA ILE A 943 -23.81 34.81 -22.95
C ILE A 943 -23.61 33.36 -22.48
N LEU A 944 -22.38 32.84 -22.51
CA LEU A 944 -22.11 31.44 -22.12
C LEU A 944 -22.28 31.22 -20.62
N ARG A 945 -21.88 32.18 -19.77
CA ARG A 945 -22.10 32.13 -18.31
C ARG A 945 -23.58 32.15 -17.96
N GLY A 946 -24.35 33.02 -18.60
CA GLY A 946 -25.79 33.10 -18.43
C GLY A 946 -26.50 31.84 -18.92
N ASN A 947 -26.06 31.28 -20.06
CA ASN A 947 -26.60 30.05 -20.63
C ASN A 947 -26.36 28.89 -19.66
N TRP A 948 -25.17 28.80 -19.09
CA TRP A 948 -24.84 27.80 -18.08
C TRP A 948 -25.80 27.89 -16.87
N ILE A 949 -26.05 29.08 -16.30
CA ILE A 949 -27.02 29.19 -15.19
C ILE A 949 -28.42 28.76 -15.63
N SER A 950 -28.91 29.26 -16.77
CA SER A 950 -30.26 29.01 -17.26
C SER A 950 -30.51 27.53 -17.57
N GLU A 951 -29.64 26.89 -18.36
CA GLU A 951 -29.85 25.51 -18.79
C GLU A 951 -29.38 24.49 -17.76
N VAL A 952 -28.21 24.72 -17.15
CA VAL A 952 -27.55 23.72 -16.30
C VAL A 952 -28.12 23.74 -14.89
N LEU A 953 -28.23 24.92 -14.28
CA LEU A 953 -28.70 25.06 -12.89
C LEU A 953 -30.23 25.15 -12.78
N LEU A 954 -30.89 25.85 -13.71
CA LEU A 954 -32.34 26.07 -13.65
C LEU A 954 -33.16 25.11 -14.54
N GLY A 955 -32.50 24.37 -15.44
CA GLY A 955 -33.17 23.38 -16.29
C GLY A 955 -34.03 23.98 -17.41
N GLU A 956 -33.85 25.27 -17.71
CA GLU A 956 -34.54 25.93 -18.82
C GLU A 956 -33.93 25.48 -20.14
N LYS A 957 -34.69 24.89 -21.08
CA LYS A 957 -34.16 24.65 -22.43
C LYS A 957 -34.24 25.93 -23.25
N LEU A 958 -33.15 26.34 -23.89
CA LEU A 958 -33.15 27.52 -24.75
C LEU A 958 -33.29 27.11 -26.24
N PRO A 959 -33.92 27.93 -27.09
CA PRO A 959 -33.99 27.63 -28.52
C PRO A 959 -32.60 27.73 -29.15
N ARG A 960 -32.38 27.02 -30.26
CA ARG A 960 -31.11 27.09 -30.99
C ARG A 960 -30.85 28.51 -31.49
N PRO A 961 -29.59 29.01 -31.42
CA PRO A 961 -29.27 30.31 -31.98
C PRO A 961 -29.49 30.34 -33.50
N PRO A 962 -29.77 31.51 -34.09
CA PRO A 962 -29.85 31.68 -35.55
C PRO A 962 -28.57 31.18 -36.27
N LYS A 963 -28.68 30.77 -37.54
CA LYS A 963 -27.53 30.23 -38.31
C LYS A 963 -26.42 31.25 -38.59
N GLN A 964 -26.69 32.55 -38.47
CA GLN A 964 -25.77 33.64 -38.80
C GLN A 964 -25.64 34.61 -37.61
N VAL A 965 -25.01 34.16 -36.52
CA VAL A 965 -24.70 35.01 -35.35
C VAL A 965 -23.30 35.61 -35.53
N PRO A 966 -23.12 36.94 -35.47
CA PRO A 966 -21.80 37.58 -35.51
C PRO A 966 -20.86 37.03 -34.43
N GLN A 967 -19.59 36.82 -34.77
CA GLN A 967 -18.60 36.40 -33.79
C GLN A 967 -18.21 37.56 -32.89
N LEU A 968 -18.10 37.30 -31.58
CA LEU A 968 -17.47 38.24 -30.65
C LEU A 968 -15.95 38.26 -30.89
N PRO A 969 -15.27 39.40 -30.63
CA PRO A 969 -13.81 39.51 -30.73
C PRO A 969 -13.09 38.38 -30.00
N ALA A 970 -11.91 37.96 -30.45
CA ALA A 970 -11.16 36.89 -29.79
C ALA A 970 -10.59 37.33 -28.43
N ASP A 971 -10.28 38.63 -28.31
CA ASP A 971 -9.66 39.29 -27.18
C ASP A 971 -10.56 40.44 -26.69
N GLU A 972 -10.74 40.58 -25.37
CA GLU A 972 -11.59 41.67 -24.85
C GLU A 972 -10.97 43.07 -25.02
N THR A 973 -9.67 43.16 -25.34
CA THR A 973 -9.01 44.42 -25.70
C THR A 973 -9.40 44.94 -27.10
N GLU A 974 -9.97 44.10 -27.95
CA GLU A 974 -10.31 44.38 -29.35
C GLU A 974 -11.82 44.63 -29.54
N THR A 975 -12.41 45.50 -28.71
CA THR A 975 -13.87 45.62 -28.56
C THR A 975 -14.40 47.03 -28.87
N ASP A 976 -13.65 47.81 -29.66
CA ASP A 976 -14.01 49.18 -30.07
C ASP A 976 -14.44 50.08 -28.89
N GLY A 977 -13.72 49.98 -27.77
CA GLY A 977 -13.97 50.79 -26.57
C GLY A 977 -15.08 50.28 -25.64
N LEU A 978 -15.84 49.24 -26.02
CA LEU A 978 -16.92 48.66 -25.20
C LEU A 978 -16.46 47.49 -24.34
N THR A 979 -16.89 47.40 -23.08
CA THR A 979 -16.72 46.17 -22.28
C THR A 979 -17.51 45.00 -22.90
N MET A 980 -17.15 43.75 -22.58
CA MET A 980 -17.89 42.58 -23.08
C MET A 980 -19.38 42.62 -22.74
N ARG A 981 -19.75 43.13 -21.55
CA ARG A 981 -21.15 43.40 -21.19
C ARG A 981 -21.81 44.40 -22.13
N GLN A 982 -21.20 45.56 -22.36
CA GLN A 982 -21.76 46.61 -23.21
C GLN A 982 -21.90 46.13 -24.66
N LEU A 983 -20.92 45.37 -25.15
CA LEU A 983 -20.94 44.78 -26.49
C LEU A 983 -22.11 43.81 -26.65
N VAL A 984 -22.33 42.92 -25.68
CA VAL A 984 -23.48 41.99 -25.67
C VAL A 984 -24.79 42.76 -25.51
N ALA A 985 -24.87 43.78 -24.65
CA ALA A 985 -26.08 44.60 -24.49
C ALA A 985 -26.49 45.28 -25.81
N LYS A 986 -25.53 45.84 -26.55
CA LYS A 986 -25.75 46.40 -27.89
C LYS A 986 -26.25 45.35 -28.89
N HIS A 987 -25.71 44.13 -28.84
CA HIS A 987 -26.19 43.02 -29.67
C HIS A 987 -27.65 42.64 -29.35
N SER A 988 -27.99 42.64 -28.07
CA SER A 988 -29.31 42.25 -27.56
C SER A 988 -30.42 43.26 -27.85
N GLU A 989 -30.12 44.44 -28.42
CA GLU A 989 -31.11 45.39 -28.96
C GLU A 989 -31.78 44.89 -30.24
N VAL A 990 -31.13 43.97 -30.97
CA VAL A 990 -31.70 43.36 -32.16
C VAL A 990 -32.92 42.51 -31.78
N LYS A 991 -34.11 42.87 -32.29
CA LYS A 991 -35.40 42.27 -31.89
C LYS A 991 -35.43 40.73 -31.96
N THR A 992 -34.73 40.12 -32.91
CA THR A 992 -34.64 38.66 -33.06
C THR A 992 -33.73 38.00 -32.02
N CYS A 993 -32.67 38.67 -31.58
CA CYS A 993 -31.74 38.19 -30.56
C CYS A 993 -32.27 38.45 -29.14
N ALA A 994 -32.92 39.60 -28.91
CA ALA A 994 -33.43 40.03 -27.60
C ALA A 994 -34.25 38.96 -26.86
N ARG A 995 -35.04 38.17 -27.59
CA ARG A 995 -35.94 37.14 -27.03
C ARG A 995 -35.21 36.09 -26.17
N CYS A 996 -34.05 35.64 -26.62
CA CYS A 996 -33.25 34.66 -25.88
C CYS A 996 -32.36 35.36 -24.87
N HIS A 997 -31.74 36.46 -25.29
CA HIS A 997 -30.80 37.23 -24.49
C HIS A 997 -31.43 37.80 -23.21
N GLN A 998 -32.72 38.18 -23.22
CA GLN A 998 -33.46 38.57 -22.01
C GLN A 998 -33.44 37.50 -20.90
N ARG A 999 -33.35 36.22 -21.25
CA ARG A 999 -33.34 35.09 -20.29
C ARG A 999 -31.93 34.67 -19.87
N ILE A 1000 -30.93 35.04 -20.66
CA ILE A 1000 -29.55 34.55 -20.56
C ILE A 1000 -28.66 35.64 -19.97
N ASP A 1001 -28.57 36.77 -20.67
CA ASP A 1001 -27.60 37.83 -20.41
C ASP A 1001 -27.67 38.37 -18.99
N PRO A 1002 -28.85 38.56 -18.37
CA PRO A 1002 -28.90 39.10 -17.04
C PRO A 1002 -28.12 38.29 -16.00
N PHE A 1003 -28.09 36.96 -16.13
CA PHE A 1003 -27.30 36.10 -15.27
C PHE A 1003 -25.79 36.23 -15.55
N GLY A 1004 -25.42 36.33 -16.82
CA GLY A 1004 -24.03 36.53 -17.24
C GLY A 1004 -23.44 37.86 -16.81
N PHE A 1005 -24.21 38.95 -16.95
CA PHE A 1005 -23.79 40.30 -16.55
C PHE A 1005 -23.49 40.40 -15.06
N ALA A 1006 -24.25 39.69 -14.22
CA ALA A 1006 -24.00 39.63 -12.78
C ALA A 1006 -22.66 38.94 -12.42
N LEU A 1007 -22.02 38.23 -13.37
CA LEU A 1007 -20.73 37.54 -13.18
C LEU A 1007 -19.56 38.25 -13.87
N GLU A 1008 -19.75 39.45 -14.44
CA GLU A 1008 -18.67 40.16 -15.14
C GLU A 1008 -17.58 40.72 -14.23
N GLU A 1009 -17.80 40.72 -12.91
CA GLU A 1009 -16.80 40.98 -11.87
C GLU A 1009 -15.69 39.90 -11.78
N PHE A 1010 -15.78 38.84 -12.60
CA PHE A 1010 -14.74 37.83 -12.75
C PHE A 1010 -14.16 37.81 -14.16
N ASP A 1011 -12.84 37.70 -14.26
CA ASP A 1011 -12.11 37.60 -15.52
C ASP A 1011 -12.29 36.23 -16.19
N THR A 1012 -11.58 36.00 -17.30
CA THR A 1012 -11.65 34.79 -18.12
C THR A 1012 -11.29 33.50 -17.36
N ILE A 1013 -10.45 33.58 -16.33
CA ILE A 1013 -10.03 32.43 -15.51
C ILE A 1013 -10.73 32.39 -14.15
N GLY A 1014 -11.71 33.27 -13.92
CA GLY A 1014 -12.49 33.33 -12.69
C GLY A 1014 -11.87 34.16 -11.57
N ARG A 1015 -10.80 34.93 -11.83
CA ARG A 1015 -10.21 35.87 -10.87
C ARG A 1015 -11.12 37.08 -10.72
N SER A 1016 -11.28 37.60 -9.51
CA SER A 1016 -12.04 38.82 -9.29
C SER A 1016 -11.34 40.03 -9.92
N ARG A 1017 -12.10 40.93 -10.55
CA ARG A 1017 -11.60 42.12 -11.23
C ARG A 1017 -12.55 43.31 -11.05
N LYS A 1018 -12.00 44.52 -11.05
CA LYS A 1018 -12.76 45.79 -11.12
C LYS A 1018 -12.74 46.43 -12.50
N ARG A 1019 -11.70 46.09 -13.29
CA ARG A 1019 -11.48 46.57 -14.65
C ARG A 1019 -11.19 45.39 -15.57
N ASP A 1020 -11.55 45.49 -16.84
CA ASP A 1020 -11.17 44.51 -17.85
C ASP A 1020 -9.70 44.65 -18.30
N LEU A 1021 -9.24 43.78 -19.21
CA LEU A 1021 -7.87 43.83 -19.75
C LEU A 1021 -7.53 45.13 -20.49
N ALA A 1022 -8.54 45.92 -20.91
CA ALA A 1022 -8.34 47.23 -21.53
C ALA A 1022 -8.38 48.39 -20.50
N GLY A 1023 -8.52 48.09 -19.20
CA GLY A 1023 -8.53 49.08 -18.12
C GLY A 1023 -9.85 49.80 -17.91
N ARG A 1024 -10.96 49.31 -18.49
CA ARG A 1024 -12.30 49.92 -18.38
C ARG A 1024 -13.03 49.43 -17.14
N ASP A 1025 -13.75 50.32 -16.46
CA ASP A 1025 -14.53 49.97 -15.26
C ASP A 1025 -15.71 49.05 -15.61
N LEU A 1026 -15.96 48.07 -14.72
CA LEU A 1026 -16.99 47.05 -14.92
C LEU A 1026 -18.26 47.37 -14.13
N ASP A 1027 -19.41 47.11 -14.75
CA ASP A 1027 -20.72 47.18 -14.09
C ASP A 1027 -21.38 45.79 -14.11
N ALA A 1028 -21.45 45.16 -12.93
CA ALA A 1028 -22.10 43.87 -12.73
C ALA A 1028 -23.57 43.99 -12.27
N THR A 1029 -24.18 45.17 -12.43
CA THR A 1029 -25.61 45.38 -12.16
C THR A 1029 -26.44 44.81 -13.30
N SER A 1030 -27.50 44.10 -12.95
CA SER A 1030 -28.34 43.41 -13.92
C SER A 1030 -29.81 43.41 -13.52
N ARG A 1031 -30.68 43.55 -14.50
CA ARG A 1031 -32.14 43.44 -14.34
C ARG A 1031 -32.58 42.08 -14.90
N LEU A 1032 -33.14 41.25 -14.02
CA LEU A 1032 -33.58 39.90 -14.32
C LEU A 1032 -34.98 39.89 -14.99
N PRO A 1033 -35.41 38.76 -15.60
CA PRO A 1033 -36.67 38.68 -16.35
C PRO A 1033 -37.93 39.03 -15.54
N ASP A 1034 -37.92 38.80 -14.23
CA ASP A 1034 -39.03 39.12 -13.33
C ASP A 1034 -39.01 40.59 -12.84
N GLY A 1035 -38.08 41.39 -13.35
CA GLY A 1035 -37.87 42.79 -12.98
C GLY A 1035 -36.92 43.01 -11.79
N SER A 1036 -36.49 41.94 -11.10
CA SER A 1036 -35.56 42.02 -9.97
C SER A 1036 -34.22 42.63 -10.40
N ILE A 1037 -33.66 43.51 -9.57
CA ILE A 1037 -32.32 44.08 -9.78
C ILE A 1037 -31.32 43.34 -8.90
N VAL A 1038 -30.28 42.78 -9.51
CA VAL A 1038 -29.18 42.12 -8.81
C VAL A 1038 -27.87 42.86 -9.07
N ARG A 1039 -26.99 42.86 -8.07
CA ARG A 1039 -25.65 43.45 -8.15
C ARG A 1039 -24.61 42.37 -7.87
N GLY A 1040 -23.82 42.04 -8.89
CA GLY A 1040 -22.76 41.05 -8.81
C GLY A 1040 -23.24 39.65 -8.39
N LEU A 1041 -22.28 38.80 -8.02
CA LEU A 1041 -22.52 37.46 -7.51
C LEU A 1041 -23.35 37.43 -6.21
N PRO A 1042 -23.18 38.33 -5.22
CA PRO A 1042 -23.98 38.31 -4.00
C PRO A 1042 -25.49 38.45 -4.27
N GLY A 1043 -25.87 39.40 -5.14
CA GLY A 1043 -27.26 39.60 -5.53
C GLY A 1043 -27.82 38.40 -6.30
N LEU A 1044 -27.04 37.86 -7.24
CA LEU A 1044 -27.41 36.68 -8.01
C LEU A 1044 -27.64 35.44 -7.12
N ARG A 1045 -26.74 35.19 -6.15
CA ARG A 1045 -26.89 34.09 -5.18
C ARG A 1045 -28.18 34.19 -4.41
N THR A 1046 -28.48 35.38 -3.86
CA THR A 1046 -29.72 35.61 -3.11
C THR A 1046 -30.95 35.38 -3.98
N TYR A 1047 -30.94 35.86 -5.22
CA TYR A 1047 -32.03 35.65 -6.17
C TYR A 1047 -32.27 34.16 -6.45
N LEU A 1048 -31.21 33.40 -6.78
CA LEU A 1048 -31.33 31.97 -7.06
C LEU A 1048 -31.76 31.16 -5.83
N ALA A 1049 -31.25 31.51 -4.65
CA ALA A 1049 -31.58 30.81 -3.40
C ALA A 1049 -32.99 31.14 -2.85
N THR A 1050 -33.64 32.20 -3.34
CA THR A 1050 -34.96 32.65 -2.83
C THR A 1050 -36.06 32.61 -3.89
N LYS A 1051 -35.87 33.26 -5.03
CA LYS A 1051 -36.87 33.41 -6.09
C LYS A 1051 -36.90 32.24 -7.07
N ARG A 1052 -35.73 31.64 -7.36
CA ARG A 1052 -35.60 30.49 -8.29
C ARG A 1052 -35.20 29.19 -7.59
N ARG A 1053 -35.34 29.12 -6.26
CA ARG A 1053 -34.92 27.97 -5.45
C ARG A 1053 -35.54 26.67 -5.94
N ASP A 1054 -36.85 26.70 -6.18
CA ASP A 1054 -37.56 25.47 -6.48
C ASP A 1054 -37.22 24.92 -7.86
N ASP A 1055 -36.87 25.80 -8.82
CA ASP A 1055 -36.37 25.38 -10.14
C ASP A 1055 -34.99 24.72 -10.03
N PHE A 1056 -34.10 25.31 -9.22
CA PHE A 1056 -32.79 24.73 -8.94
C PHE A 1056 -32.91 23.34 -8.27
N VAL A 1057 -33.78 23.21 -7.27
CA VAL A 1057 -34.02 21.93 -6.58
C VAL A 1057 -34.60 20.88 -7.54
N ARG A 1058 -35.62 21.25 -8.34
CA ARG A 1058 -36.22 20.35 -9.34
C ARG A 1058 -35.21 19.89 -10.37
N GLN A 1059 -34.39 20.80 -10.89
CA GLN A 1059 -33.34 20.47 -11.86
C GLN A 1059 -32.32 19.53 -11.25
N PHE A 1060 -31.82 19.82 -10.04
CA PHE A 1060 -30.89 18.94 -9.34
C PHE A 1060 -31.47 17.52 -9.16
N ASN A 1061 -32.70 17.41 -8.66
CA ASN A 1061 -33.35 16.11 -8.42
C ASN A 1061 -33.54 15.32 -9.72
N ARG A 1062 -33.94 16.00 -10.80
CA ARG A 1062 -34.07 15.39 -12.13
C ARG A 1062 -32.73 14.84 -12.62
N LYS A 1063 -31.66 15.64 -12.51
CA LYS A 1063 -30.31 15.22 -12.91
C LYS A 1063 -29.82 14.05 -12.07
N LEU A 1064 -29.99 14.11 -10.75
CA LEU A 1064 -29.57 13.05 -9.83
C LEU A 1064 -30.32 11.74 -10.10
N LEU A 1065 -31.64 11.80 -10.29
CA LEU A 1065 -32.45 10.63 -10.62
C LEU A 1065 -32.01 10.02 -11.97
N GLY A 1066 -31.83 10.84 -13.00
CA GLY A 1066 -31.36 10.38 -14.31
C GLY A 1066 -29.99 9.69 -14.24
N TYR A 1067 -29.05 10.26 -13.47
CA TYR A 1067 -27.73 9.66 -13.22
C TYR A 1067 -27.84 8.33 -12.44
N ALA A 1068 -28.65 8.28 -11.38
CA ALA A 1068 -28.84 7.08 -10.56
C ALA A 1068 -29.43 5.91 -11.36
N LEU A 1069 -30.41 6.21 -12.23
CA LEU A 1069 -31.06 5.21 -13.08
C LEU A 1069 -30.25 4.92 -14.36
N GLY A 1070 -29.34 5.79 -14.77
CA GLY A 1070 -28.58 5.68 -16.02
C GLY A 1070 -29.48 5.75 -17.27
N ARG A 1071 -30.57 6.51 -17.19
CA ARG A 1071 -31.54 6.78 -18.26
C ARG A 1071 -32.11 8.18 -18.13
N GLN A 1072 -32.70 8.69 -19.21
CA GLN A 1072 -33.49 9.92 -19.13
C GLN A 1072 -34.71 9.71 -18.21
N THR A 1073 -35.10 10.76 -17.48
CA THR A 1073 -36.33 10.75 -16.68
C THR A 1073 -37.55 10.71 -17.60
N GLN A 1074 -38.55 9.94 -17.21
CA GLN A 1074 -39.81 9.71 -17.92
C GLN A 1074 -40.96 10.41 -17.21
N LEU A 1075 -42.13 10.46 -17.86
CA LEU A 1075 -43.32 11.07 -17.26
C LEU A 1075 -43.74 10.35 -15.96
N SER A 1076 -43.58 9.02 -15.89
CA SER A 1076 -43.85 8.20 -14.70
C SER A 1076 -42.93 8.50 -13.51
N ASP A 1077 -41.80 9.18 -13.73
CA ASP A 1077 -40.88 9.58 -12.67
C ASP A 1077 -41.30 10.91 -12.00
N GLN A 1078 -42.22 11.66 -12.61
CA GLN A 1078 -42.62 12.99 -12.13
C GLN A 1078 -43.19 12.97 -10.69
N PRO A 1079 -44.09 12.03 -10.31
CA PRO A 1079 -44.59 11.97 -8.94
C PRO A 1079 -43.48 11.76 -7.91
N LEU A 1080 -42.51 10.88 -8.21
CA LEU A 1080 -41.34 10.68 -7.35
C LEU A 1080 -40.50 11.96 -7.22
N LEU A 1081 -40.29 12.69 -8.31
CA LEU A 1081 -39.54 13.96 -8.28
C LEU A 1081 -40.24 15.03 -7.44
N ASP A 1082 -41.57 15.07 -7.50
CA ASP A 1082 -42.38 15.99 -6.70
C ASP A 1082 -42.32 15.60 -5.20
N ASP A 1083 -42.39 14.30 -4.88
CA ASP A 1083 -42.23 13.79 -3.52
C ASP A 1083 -40.83 14.09 -2.95
N ILE A 1084 -39.77 13.85 -3.74
CA ILE A 1084 -38.40 14.19 -3.35
C ILE A 1084 -38.29 15.68 -3.05
N HIS A 1085 -38.84 16.54 -3.92
CA HIS A 1085 -38.83 17.97 -3.73
C HIS A 1085 -39.53 18.39 -2.42
N GLN A 1086 -40.73 17.86 -2.16
CA GLN A 1086 -41.48 18.15 -0.94
C GLN A 1086 -40.76 17.66 0.32
N ARG A 1087 -40.22 16.44 0.30
CA ARG A 1087 -39.50 15.87 1.45
C ARG A 1087 -38.20 16.60 1.73
N MET A 1088 -37.47 17.00 0.69
CA MET A 1088 -36.29 17.86 0.83
C MET A 1088 -36.68 19.19 1.49
N LYS A 1089 -37.77 19.84 1.06
CA LYS A 1089 -38.25 21.08 1.65
C LYS A 1089 -38.57 20.94 3.15
N GLN A 1090 -39.11 19.80 3.57
CA GLN A 1090 -39.38 19.49 4.98
C GLN A 1090 -38.10 19.22 5.80
N ASN A 1091 -37.00 18.87 5.15
CA ASN A 1091 -35.75 18.46 5.78
C ASN A 1091 -34.59 19.38 5.37
N ASP A 1092 -34.82 20.69 5.31
CA ASP A 1092 -33.78 21.71 5.04
C ASP A 1092 -32.94 21.45 3.76
N PHE A 1093 -33.56 20.83 2.77
CA PHE A 1093 -32.97 20.46 1.49
C PHE A 1093 -31.71 19.57 1.59
N ARG A 1094 -31.63 18.70 2.60
CA ARG A 1094 -30.50 17.76 2.77
C ARG A 1094 -30.33 16.83 1.56
N LEU A 1095 -29.09 16.67 1.13
CA LEU A 1095 -28.74 15.83 -0.02
C LEU A 1095 -29.03 14.34 0.24
N SER A 1096 -28.86 13.87 1.47
CA SER A 1096 -29.21 12.50 1.87
C SER A 1096 -30.66 12.17 1.57
N VAL A 1097 -31.61 13.08 1.80
CA VAL A 1097 -33.03 12.84 1.55
C VAL A 1097 -33.30 12.47 0.10
N ALA A 1098 -32.71 13.18 -0.86
CA ALA A 1098 -32.86 12.85 -2.28
C ALA A 1098 -32.27 11.46 -2.60
N ILE A 1099 -31.08 11.15 -2.06
CA ILE A 1099 -30.42 9.86 -2.26
C ILE A 1099 -31.27 8.73 -1.67
N GLU A 1100 -31.71 8.85 -0.42
CA GLU A 1100 -32.50 7.86 0.30
C GLU A 1100 -33.84 7.58 -0.39
N MET A 1101 -34.54 8.63 -0.84
CA MET A 1101 -35.80 8.48 -1.57
C MET A 1101 -35.61 7.84 -2.95
N ILE A 1102 -34.53 8.17 -3.67
CA ILE A 1102 -34.23 7.53 -4.96
C ILE A 1102 -33.99 6.04 -4.74
N VAL A 1103 -33.17 5.64 -3.77
CA VAL A 1103 -32.83 4.21 -3.60
C VAL A 1103 -33.97 3.37 -3.05
N GLN A 1104 -34.93 3.97 -2.33
CA GLN A 1104 -36.13 3.30 -1.84
C GLN A 1104 -37.22 3.19 -2.92
N SER A 1105 -37.14 3.96 -4.01
CA SER A 1105 -38.22 4.05 -4.98
C SER A 1105 -38.40 2.78 -5.82
N PRO A 1106 -39.62 2.53 -6.35
CA PRO A 1106 -39.85 1.49 -7.34
C PRO A 1106 -38.91 1.61 -8.55
N GLN A 1107 -38.61 2.82 -9.01
CA GLN A 1107 -37.73 3.08 -10.15
C GLN A 1107 -36.31 2.52 -9.94
N PHE A 1108 -35.82 2.55 -8.70
CA PHE A 1108 -34.50 2.03 -8.37
C PHE A 1108 -34.51 0.56 -7.93
N ARG A 1109 -35.63 0.05 -7.40
CA ARG A 1109 -35.74 -1.32 -6.86
C ARG A 1109 -36.47 -2.29 -7.78
N GLN A 1110 -37.04 -1.82 -8.87
CA GLN A 1110 -37.80 -2.61 -9.83
C GLN A 1110 -37.36 -2.33 -11.26
N ILE A 1111 -37.89 -3.13 -12.18
CA ILE A 1111 -37.72 -3.04 -13.63
C ILE A 1111 -39.02 -3.43 -14.33
N ARG A 1112 -39.37 -2.72 -15.41
CA ARG A 1112 -40.51 -3.07 -16.25
C ARG A 1112 -40.10 -4.18 -17.20
N GLY A 1113 -40.95 -5.19 -17.33
CA GLY A 1113 -40.78 -6.26 -18.31
C GLY A 1113 -40.99 -5.79 -19.74
N ARG A 1114 -40.86 -6.72 -20.70
CA ARG A 1114 -41.03 -6.44 -22.12
C ARG A 1114 -42.40 -6.94 -22.59
N GLU A 1115 -43.13 -6.11 -23.31
CA GLU A 1115 -44.21 -6.60 -24.18
C GLU A 1115 -43.59 -7.49 -25.25
N THR A 1116 -43.88 -8.79 -25.20
CA THR A 1116 -43.69 -9.68 -26.35
C THR A 1116 -44.64 -9.21 -27.44
N ARG A 1117 -44.14 -8.43 -28.41
CA ARG A 1117 -44.82 -8.31 -29.69
C ARG A 1117 -44.84 -9.70 -30.30
N VAL A 1118 -45.96 -10.40 -30.15
CA VAL A 1118 -46.31 -11.49 -31.05
C VAL A 1118 -46.42 -10.84 -32.42
N THR A 1119 -45.40 -11.00 -33.25
CA THR A 1119 -45.52 -10.77 -34.68
C THR A 1119 -46.47 -11.83 -35.22
N GLU A 1120 -47.76 -11.55 -35.21
CA GLU A 1120 -48.69 -12.18 -36.13
C GLU A 1120 -48.37 -11.71 -37.55
N THR A 1121 -48.35 -12.66 -38.49
CA THR A 1121 -48.08 -12.60 -39.94
C THR A 1121 -46.62 -12.43 -40.35
N SER A 1122 -46.07 -13.22 -41.28
CA SER A 1122 -46.69 -13.87 -42.45
C SER A 1122 -45.90 -15.12 -42.87
N GLN A 1123 -46.62 -16.20 -43.19
CA GLN A 1123 -46.20 -17.13 -44.24
C GLN A 1123 -45.84 -16.31 -45.50
N ARG A 1124 -44.62 -16.45 -46.01
CA ARG A 1124 -44.27 -16.46 -47.44
C ARG A 1124 -42.81 -16.82 -47.59
#